data_AF-A0AAW6VT49-F1
#
_entry.id   AF-A0AAW6VT49-F1
#
_cell.length_a   1.000
_cell.length_b   1.000
_cell.length_c   1.000
_cell.angle_alpha   90.00
_cell.angle_beta   90.00
_cell.angle_gamma   90.00
#
_symmetry.space_group_name_H-M   'P 1'
#
loop_
_entity.id
_entity.type
_entity.pdbx_description
1 polymer ?
#
loop_
_entity_poly.entity_id
_entity_poly.type
_entity_poly.pdbx_seq_one_letter_code
_entity_poly.pdbx_strand_id
1 'polypeptide(L)'
;MKNKFSICYIIIDKNEGESFFLRSSNYLLKLSPLLGRINNLPISIPELLCEKEEKIRIRTSGIYPGRVIHFIKDYNEIEKLPYIFKVVFIDEEFPNAEKKCDTILYISINQNIAIENTIIHEEINIDVLRNFFFSKIKEQDSVYTNLPDTYKQEHIETDINIDENISTFCNIKTLESINLILNPKNTCNKGKNKNIETSINLINHIKNEIKNNMHIELSIPSADYLITDFTIDLEYSINAKKYSKHTLMKNQTIDYELISDSISYAKTTTDIDSLHYNNYITKYRNELYFNSLLSSIYASSTLTPEIKIRICNNDLFSLVSDIGKNIRNNNISKIQKMIKTFSSEVIDKSDTMFDYFSNTLNKNIKIISNFPLEWTNVNGLPLMIRHNASRIFNTPGFIKQNILLNNNEFSMSIDSFKKILVISSFKTGDRISNDIKNELHRVLKECNDPRINSVVNEKVSSKGSYIPNFEMEVIFKDVTNKNELVDALNSFEFALVIFDMHGGHDCDGHGFLELSGEILYPYELMSLANIPPIVVLSACDTSPADRNHFNAANAFLCAGAKTVLASTYPILSRDAAIYIGRLYKRLRYYLPERILSTKKSLRWSEFITGLNRRVYFDYFLMYIFRKYKINDNSILIELRNHINIALENHPHDFLDGVYYFFENLTDLSKNQISDELNNHFLFAECLNYVQIGSPEKILISAEDIGIE
;
A
#
# COMPACT_ATOMS: atom_id res chain seq x y z
N MET A 1 -19.58 -12.73 -4.08
CA MET A 1 -19.01 -14.08 -4.23
C MET A 1 -17.66 -14.27 -3.52
N LYS A 2 -16.67 -13.36 -3.56
CA LYS A 2 -15.30 -13.63 -3.05
C LYS A 2 -15.17 -14.07 -1.58
N ASN A 3 -15.90 -13.48 -0.63
CA ASN A 3 -15.88 -13.95 0.78
C ASN A 3 -16.42 -15.38 0.96
N LYS A 4 -17.13 -15.93 -0.04
CA LYS A 4 -17.61 -17.32 -0.01
C LYS A 4 -16.43 -18.29 -0.05
N PHE A 5 -15.38 -18.00 -0.81
CA PHE A 5 -14.21 -18.88 -0.94
C PHE A 5 -13.05 -18.56 0.01
N SER A 6 -13.05 -17.40 0.65
CA SER A 6 -11.99 -17.03 1.59
C SER A 6 -12.06 -17.85 2.87
N ILE A 7 -10.89 -18.25 3.38
CA ILE A 7 -10.76 -18.78 4.74
C ILE A 7 -10.37 -17.61 5.63
N CYS A 8 -11.19 -17.32 6.64
CA CYS A 8 -10.91 -16.28 7.63
C CYS A 8 -10.29 -16.89 8.88
N TYR A 9 -9.04 -16.53 9.16
CA TYR A 9 -8.33 -16.90 10.39
C TYR A 9 -8.61 -15.85 11.46
N ILE A 10 -9.17 -16.23 12.59
CA ILE A 10 -9.67 -15.32 13.61
C ILE A 10 -8.84 -15.47 14.88
N ILE A 11 -8.31 -14.36 15.37
CA ILE A 11 -7.52 -14.28 16.60
C ILE A 11 -8.18 -13.24 17.52
N ILE A 12 -8.33 -13.57 18.80
CA ILE A 12 -8.77 -12.59 19.79
C ILE A 12 -7.61 -11.62 20.08
N ASP A 13 -7.82 -10.31 19.92
CA ASP A 13 -6.79 -9.31 20.17
C ASP A 13 -6.86 -8.83 21.61
N LYS A 14 -5.82 -9.14 22.38
CA LYS A 14 -5.69 -8.71 23.78
C LYS A 14 -4.79 -7.48 23.84
N ASN A 15 -5.29 -6.42 24.48
CA ASN A 15 -4.52 -5.20 24.66
C ASN A 15 -3.42 -5.40 25.72
N GLU A 16 -2.23 -5.77 25.27
CA GLU A 16 -1.01 -5.89 26.10
C GLU A 16 0.00 -4.74 25.85
N GLY A 17 -0.47 -3.63 25.29
CA GLY A 17 0.35 -2.47 24.95
C GLY A 17 1.26 -2.68 23.73
N GLU A 18 2.12 -1.70 23.51
CA GLU A 18 2.96 -1.56 22.33
C GLU A 18 4.41 -1.99 22.60
N SER A 19 5.07 -2.52 21.57
CA SER A 19 6.49 -2.83 21.57
C SER A 19 7.34 -1.55 21.50
N PHE A 20 8.58 -1.61 21.97
CA PHE A 20 9.35 -0.39 22.24
C PHE A 20 9.83 0.30 20.97
N PHE A 21 10.42 -0.43 20.02
CA PHE A 21 11.06 0.21 18.85
C PHE A 21 10.08 0.47 17.71
N LEU A 22 9.09 -0.42 17.55
CA LEU A 22 8.22 -0.45 16.38
C LEU A 22 6.75 -0.20 16.71
N ARG A 23 6.37 -0.12 18.00
CA ARG A 23 4.98 0.03 18.45
C ARG A 23 4.03 -1.04 17.90
N SER A 24 4.52 -2.27 17.86
CA SER A 24 3.75 -3.45 17.51
C SER A 24 2.92 -3.95 18.70
N SER A 25 1.77 -4.61 18.49
CA SER A 25 1.07 -5.28 19.59
C SER A 25 1.99 -6.30 20.28
N ASN A 26 2.22 -6.14 21.59
CA ASN A 26 3.02 -7.10 22.38
C ASN A 26 2.35 -8.48 22.42
N TYR A 27 1.03 -8.52 22.40
CA TYR A 27 0.27 -9.77 22.37
C TYR A 27 0.53 -10.53 21.06
N LEU A 28 0.41 -9.86 19.91
CA LEU A 28 0.67 -10.48 18.61
C LEU A 28 2.14 -10.86 18.43
N LEU A 29 3.07 -10.10 19.02
CA LEU A 29 4.49 -10.46 19.05
C LEU A 29 4.71 -11.82 19.76
N LYS A 30 4.03 -12.08 20.88
CA LYS A 30 4.06 -13.40 21.55
C LYS A 30 3.47 -14.51 20.68
N LEU A 31 2.47 -14.19 19.86
CA LEU A 31 1.83 -15.12 18.91
C LEU A 31 2.60 -15.29 17.60
N SER A 32 3.85 -14.81 17.49
CA SER A 32 4.68 -15.00 16.28
C SER A 32 4.72 -16.46 15.79
N PRO A 33 4.88 -17.50 16.65
CA PRO A 33 4.88 -18.89 16.18
C PRO A 33 3.56 -19.31 15.53
N LEU A 34 2.43 -18.83 16.05
CA LEU A 34 1.11 -19.09 15.50
C LEU A 34 0.95 -18.41 14.12
N LEU A 35 1.33 -17.14 14.02
CA LEU A 35 1.30 -16.40 12.75
C LEU A 35 2.20 -17.04 11.69
N GLY A 36 3.36 -17.57 12.10
CA GLY A 36 4.24 -18.37 11.25
C GLY A 36 3.57 -19.63 10.69
N ARG A 37 2.76 -20.32 11.50
CA ARG A 37 1.96 -21.47 11.02
C ARG A 37 0.87 -21.02 10.06
N ILE A 38 0.13 -19.96 10.40
CA ILE A 38 -0.93 -19.39 9.55
C ILE A 38 -0.38 -18.99 8.17
N ASN A 39 0.86 -18.47 8.10
CA ASN A 39 1.54 -18.13 6.85
C ASN A 39 1.68 -19.33 5.88
N ASN A 40 1.70 -20.56 6.38
CA ASN A 40 1.80 -21.78 5.58
C ASN A 40 0.45 -22.41 5.27
N LEU A 41 -0.64 -21.92 5.87
CA LEU A 41 -1.99 -22.40 5.61
C LEU A 41 -2.56 -21.80 4.31
N PRO A 42 -3.54 -22.48 3.68
CA PRO A 42 -4.22 -22.01 2.47
C PRO A 42 -4.87 -20.63 2.64
N ILE A 43 -4.90 -19.82 1.57
CA ILE A 43 -5.58 -18.51 1.62
C ILE A 43 -7.08 -18.60 1.30
N SER A 44 -7.51 -19.69 0.66
CA SER A 44 -8.87 -19.87 0.16
C SER A 44 -9.23 -21.35 0.03
N ILE A 45 -10.53 -21.64 -0.12
CA ILE A 45 -11.05 -22.98 -0.37
C ILE A 45 -10.47 -23.63 -1.63
N PRO A 46 -10.35 -22.96 -2.79
CA PRO A 46 -9.70 -23.54 -3.96
C PRO A 46 -8.29 -24.10 -3.70
N GLU A 47 -7.48 -23.45 -2.86
CA GLU A 47 -6.14 -23.94 -2.50
C GLU A 47 -6.16 -25.26 -1.71
N LEU A 48 -7.28 -25.63 -1.08
CA LEU A 48 -7.43 -26.93 -0.42
C LEU A 48 -7.68 -28.07 -1.42
N LEU A 49 -8.09 -27.75 -2.65
CA LEU A 49 -8.58 -28.71 -3.63
C LEU A 49 -7.65 -28.87 -4.83
N CYS A 50 -6.66 -27.99 -5.00
CA CYS A 50 -5.85 -27.95 -6.19
C CYS A 50 -4.42 -28.48 -5.99
N GLU A 51 -3.80 -28.88 -7.10
CA GLU A 51 -2.36 -29.14 -7.17
C GLU A 51 -1.54 -27.86 -6.94
N LYS A 52 -0.24 -28.05 -6.75
CA LYS A 52 0.72 -27.01 -6.39
C LYS A 52 0.83 -25.89 -7.43
N GLU A 53 0.89 -26.25 -8.70
CA GLU A 53 1.00 -25.32 -9.83
C GLU A 53 -0.22 -24.40 -9.86
N GLU A 54 -1.40 -24.97 -9.65
CA GLU A 54 -2.67 -24.23 -9.58
C GLU A 54 -2.74 -23.32 -8.35
N LYS A 55 -2.26 -23.77 -7.19
CA LYS A 55 -2.10 -22.93 -5.99
C LYS A 55 -1.21 -21.71 -6.27
N ILE A 56 -0.10 -21.89 -6.98
CA ILE A 56 0.78 -20.78 -7.37
C ILE A 56 0.10 -19.86 -8.39
N ARG A 57 -0.63 -20.43 -9.36
CA ARG A 57 -1.42 -19.67 -10.33
C ARG A 57 -2.46 -18.77 -9.64
N ILE A 58 -3.19 -19.31 -8.67
CA ILE A 58 -4.17 -18.57 -7.86
C ILE A 58 -3.53 -17.34 -7.22
N ARG A 59 -2.41 -17.52 -6.52
CA ARG A 59 -1.71 -16.43 -5.81
C ARG A 59 -1.13 -15.37 -6.75
N THR A 60 -0.64 -15.78 -7.92
CA THR A 60 -0.03 -14.87 -8.89
C THR A 60 -1.04 -14.15 -9.79
N SER A 61 -2.25 -14.70 -9.94
CA SER A 61 -3.32 -14.10 -10.76
C SER A 61 -3.77 -12.73 -10.24
N GLY A 62 -3.76 -12.53 -8.92
CA GLY A 62 -4.37 -11.38 -8.26
C GLY A 62 -5.90 -11.34 -8.36
N ILE A 63 -6.57 -12.45 -8.71
CA ILE A 63 -8.03 -12.54 -8.76
C ILE A 63 -8.62 -12.87 -7.39
N TYR A 64 -7.96 -13.78 -6.67
CA TYR A 64 -8.38 -14.21 -5.35
C TYR A 64 -7.86 -13.25 -4.27
N PRO A 65 -8.66 -12.97 -3.23
CA PRO A 65 -8.16 -12.21 -2.09
C PRO A 65 -7.02 -12.97 -1.41
N GLY A 66 -6.10 -12.21 -0.81
CA GLY A 66 -5.01 -12.81 -0.06
C GLY A 66 -5.49 -13.39 1.27
N ARG A 67 -4.54 -13.85 2.09
CA ARG A 67 -4.85 -14.38 3.42
C ARG A 67 -5.52 -13.33 4.30
N VAL A 68 -6.65 -13.71 4.90
CA VAL A 68 -7.40 -12.87 5.82
C VAL A 68 -7.21 -13.37 7.25
N ILE A 69 -6.49 -12.58 8.05
CA ILE A 69 -6.41 -12.74 9.50
C ILE A 69 -7.20 -11.58 10.11
N HIS A 70 -8.26 -11.92 10.85
CA HIS A 70 -9.16 -10.96 11.46
C HIS A 70 -8.97 -10.96 12.98
N PHE A 71 -8.91 -9.77 13.55
CA PHE A 71 -8.78 -9.55 14.99
C PHE A 71 -10.13 -9.19 15.57
N ILE A 72 -10.58 -9.94 16.57
CA ILE A 72 -11.83 -9.68 17.30
C ILE A 72 -11.50 -9.29 18.73
N LYS A 73 -12.36 -8.48 19.37
CA LYS A 73 -12.24 -8.19 20.81
C LYS A 73 -13.05 -9.16 21.65
N ASP A 74 -14.15 -9.67 21.07
CA ASP A 74 -15.08 -10.57 21.72
C ASP A 74 -15.50 -11.70 20.77
N TYR A 75 -15.60 -12.93 21.29
CA TYR A 75 -16.01 -14.11 20.52
C TYR A 75 -17.40 -13.98 19.89
N ASN A 76 -18.29 -13.16 20.47
CA ASN A 76 -19.61 -12.84 19.89
C ASN A 76 -19.51 -12.11 18.53
N GLU A 77 -18.36 -11.56 18.17
CA GLU A 77 -18.14 -10.94 16.87
C GLU A 77 -18.00 -11.98 15.74
N ILE A 78 -17.64 -13.23 16.07
CA ILE A 78 -17.38 -14.29 15.08
C ILE A 78 -18.57 -14.44 14.13
N GLU A 79 -19.78 -14.52 14.65
CA GLU A 79 -20.99 -14.74 13.84
C GLU A 79 -21.26 -13.58 12.87
N LYS A 80 -20.89 -12.35 13.24
CA LYS A 80 -21.12 -11.13 12.43
C LYS A 80 -20.15 -11.01 11.25
N LEU A 81 -19.05 -11.78 11.27
CA LEU A 81 -18.07 -11.74 10.19
C LEU A 81 -18.64 -12.33 8.89
N PRO A 82 -18.43 -11.69 7.73
CA PRO A 82 -19.09 -12.02 6.46
C PRO A 82 -18.45 -13.21 5.73
N TYR A 83 -17.71 -14.06 6.43
CA TYR A 83 -16.98 -15.20 5.87
C TYR A 83 -17.74 -16.50 6.16
N ILE A 84 -17.78 -17.41 5.19
CA ILE A 84 -18.44 -18.72 5.39
C ILE A 84 -17.51 -19.64 6.19
N PHE A 85 -16.25 -19.73 5.77
CA PHE A 85 -15.25 -20.62 6.36
C PHE A 85 -14.38 -19.85 7.35
N LYS A 86 -14.46 -20.24 8.63
CA LYS A 86 -13.79 -19.55 9.74
C LYS A 86 -12.89 -20.54 10.48
N VAL A 87 -11.68 -20.11 10.82
CA VAL A 87 -10.76 -20.84 11.69
C VAL A 87 -10.46 -19.95 12.89
N VAL A 88 -10.96 -20.30 14.06
CA VAL A 88 -10.90 -19.49 15.28
C VAL A 88 -9.84 -20.05 16.21
N PHE A 89 -8.85 -19.22 16.54
CA PHE A 89 -7.85 -19.56 17.54
C PHE A 89 -8.30 -19.09 18.92
N ILE A 90 -8.45 -20.03 19.85
CA ILE A 90 -8.93 -19.78 21.22
C ILE A 90 -7.80 -19.89 22.23
N ASP A 91 -7.76 -18.96 23.19
CA ASP A 91 -6.76 -18.94 24.25
C ASP A 91 -7.35 -19.03 25.67
N GLU A 92 -8.66 -19.24 25.77
CA GLU A 92 -9.40 -19.48 27.01
C GLU A 92 -10.56 -20.49 26.81
N GLU A 93 -11.09 -21.02 27.91
CA GLU A 93 -12.26 -21.90 27.87
C GLU A 93 -13.52 -21.11 27.49
N PHE A 94 -14.19 -21.51 26.40
CA PHE A 94 -15.36 -20.81 25.87
C PHE A 94 -16.63 -21.71 25.88
N PRO A 95 -17.84 -21.17 26.20
CA PRO A 95 -19.05 -21.96 26.48
C PRO A 95 -19.47 -22.91 25.33
N ASN A 96 -19.96 -24.10 25.69
CA ASN A 96 -20.37 -25.14 24.74
C ASN A 96 -21.59 -24.78 23.86
N ALA A 97 -22.36 -23.75 24.19
CA ALA A 97 -23.62 -23.44 23.49
C ALA A 97 -23.44 -22.81 22.10
N GLU A 98 -22.30 -22.17 21.83
CA GLU A 98 -21.98 -21.49 20.55
C GLU A 98 -21.25 -22.40 19.54
N LYS A 99 -20.90 -23.63 19.93
CA LYS A 99 -20.07 -24.57 19.13
C LYS A 99 -20.84 -25.35 18.05
N LYS A 100 -21.99 -24.84 17.59
CA LYS A 100 -22.92 -25.56 16.69
C LYS A 100 -22.91 -25.04 15.24
N CYS A 101 -21.79 -24.49 14.77
CA CYS A 101 -21.66 -24.08 13.38
C CYS A 101 -20.65 -24.97 12.64
N ASP A 102 -21.16 -25.80 11.73
CA ASP A 102 -20.39 -26.77 10.94
C ASP A 102 -19.33 -26.16 10.01
N THR A 103 -19.26 -24.82 9.89
CA THR A 103 -18.30 -24.09 9.05
C THR A 103 -17.22 -23.35 9.86
N ILE A 104 -17.20 -23.51 11.18
CA ILE A 104 -16.22 -22.88 12.08
C ILE A 104 -15.35 -23.95 12.71
N LEU A 105 -14.05 -23.90 12.43
CA LEU A 105 -13.04 -24.74 13.08
C LEU A 105 -12.43 -23.99 14.27
N TYR A 106 -12.53 -24.55 15.46
CA TYR A 106 -11.90 -24.00 16.67
C TYR A 106 -10.56 -24.69 16.96
N ILE A 107 -9.54 -23.91 17.30
CA ILE A 107 -8.16 -24.37 17.51
C ILE A 107 -7.61 -23.77 18.79
N SER A 108 -7.15 -24.63 19.69
CA SER A 108 -6.57 -24.17 20.95
C SER A 108 -5.14 -23.67 20.76
N ILE A 109 -4.86 -22.47 21.27
CA ILE A 109 -3.50 -21.93 21.38
C ILE A 109 -2.77 -22.56 22.57
N ASN A 110 -3.49 -22.99 23.61
CA ASN A 110 -2.90 -23.52 24.84
C ASN A 110 -3.17 -25.03 25.01
N GLN A 111 -2.11 -25.83 25.20
CA GLN A 111 -2.22 -27.28 25.43
C GLN A 111 -3.08 -27.64 26.66
N ASN A 112 -3.20 -26.72 27.63
CA ASN A 112 -3.93 -26.92 28.88
C ASN A 112 -5.45 -26.67 28.76
N ILE A 113 -5.92 -26.13 27.64
CA ILE A 113 -7.34 -25.92 27.39
C ILE A 113 -7.88 -27.20 26.78
N ALA A 114 -8.28 -28.14 27.65
CA ALA A 114 -8.84 -29.42 27.26
C ALA A 114 -10.33 -29.25 26.94
N ILE A 115 -10.64 -28.69 25.78
CA ILE A 115 -11.99 -28.67 25.23
C ILE A 115 -12.18 -29.91 24.35
N GLU A 116 -13.21 -30.69 24.62
CA GLU A 116 -13.60 -31.87 23.82
C GLU A 116 -13.68 -31.51 22.33
N ASN A 117 -13.01 -32.29 21.47
CA ASN A 117 -12.92 -32.11 20.00
C ASN A 117 -12.17 -30.86 19.48
N THR A 118 -11.29 -30.24 20.28
CA THR A 118 -10.47 -29.10 19.82
C THR A 118 -9.05 -29.54 19.45
N ILE A 119 -8.55 -29.08 18.31
CA ILE A 119 -7.19 -29.38 17.83
C ILE A 119 -6.21 -28.35 18.42
N ILE A 120 -5.01 -28.78 18.80
CA ILE A 120 -3.96 -27.85 19.27
C ILE A 120 -3.35 -27.17 18.04
N HIS A 121 -3.03 -25.88 18.14
CA HIS A 121 -2.45 -25.12 17.02
C HIS A 121 -1.14 -25.73 16.48
N GLU A 122 -0.50 -26.62 17.24
CA GLU A 122 0.70 -27.32 16.82
C GLU A 122 0.47 -28.39 15.76
N GLU A 123 -0.76 -28.90 15.69
CA GLU A 123 -1.18 -29.97 14.80
C GLU A 123 -1.84 -29.45 13.52
N ILE A 124 -2.13 -28.14 13.43
CA ILE A 124 -2.78 -27.58 12.25
C ILE A 124 -1.87 -27.63 11.02
N ASN A 125 -2.42 -28.21 9.95
CA ASN A 125 -1.83 -28.24 8.62
C ASN A 125 -2.94 -28.21 7.56
N ILE A 126 -2.54 -28.29 6.28
CA ILE A 126 -3.49 -28.28 5.15
C ILE A 126 -4.44 -29.48 5.17
N ASP A 127 -3.99 -30.67 5.60
CA ASP A 127 -4.80 -31.89 5.64
C ASP A 127 -5.89 -31.79 6.70
N VAL A 128 -5.58 -31.21 7.85
CA VAL A 128 -6.58 -30.93 8.91
C VAL A 128 -7.68 -30.00 8.38
N LEU A 129 -7.30 -28.90 7.74
CA LEU A 129 -8.27 -27.96 7.16
C LEU A 129 -9.09 -28.60 6.04
N ARG A 130 -8.43 -29.39 5.18
CA ARG A 130 -9.08 -30.09 4.09
C ARG A 130 -10.07 -31.12 4.62
N ASN A 131 -9.69 -31.96 5.58
CA ASN A 131 -10.59 -32.95 6.18
C ASN A 131 -11.81 -32.30 6.83
N PHE A 132 -11.62 -31.17 7.50
CA PHE A 132 -12.72 -30.41 8.11
C PHE A 132 -13.66 -29.82 7.06
N PHE A 133 -13.12 -29.09 6.07
CA PHE A 133 -13.95 -28.36 5.11
C PHE A 133 -14.46 -29.21 3.95
N PHE A 134 -13.73 -30.22 3.47
CA PHE A 134 -14.04 -30.95 2.22
C PHE A 134 -15.41 -31.60 2.20
N SER A 135 -15.80 -32.26 3.30
CA SER A 135 -17.14 -32.86 3.43
C SER A 135 -18.24 -31.80 3.44
N LYS A 136 -17.97 -30.64 4.05
CA LYS A 136 -18.92 -29.53 4.25
C LYS A 136 -19.07 -28.66 3.01
N ILE A 137 -17.99 -28.43 2.26
CA ILE A 137 -17.95 -27.59 1.05
C ILE A 137 -18.99 -28.06 0.02
N LYS A 138 -19.15 -29.38 -0.19
CA LYS A 138 -20.09 -29.96 -1.15
C LYS A 138 -21.57 -29.76 -0.79
N GLU A 139 -21.87 -29.55 0.49
CA GLU A 139 -23.24 -29.39 1.00
C GLU A 139 -23.69 -27.92 1.03
N GLN A 140 -22.77 -26.96 0.87
CA GLN A 140 -23.02 -25.53 1.10
C GLN A 140 -23.58 -24.76 -0.11
N ASP A 141 -23.08 -25.03 -1.32
CA ASP A 141 -23.48 -24.32 -2.55
C ASP A 141 -23.10 -25.16 -3.78
N SER A 142 -23.94 -25.15 -4.82
CA SER A 142 -23.68 -25.83 -6.09
C SER A 142 -22.36 -25.39 -6.76
N VAL A 143 -21.95 -24.14 -6.49
CA VAL A 143 -20.68 -23.60 -7.01
C VAL A 143 -19.49 -24.43 -6.52
N TYR A 144 -19.54 -25.00 -5.31
CA TYR A 144 -18.43 -25.79 -4.79
C TYR A 144 -18.41 -27.24 -5.27
N THR A 145 -19.56 -27.84 -5.59
CA THR A 145 -19.64 -29.21 -6.09
C THR A 145 -18.90 -29.40 -7.42
N ASN A 146 -18.73 -28.32 -8.18
CA ASN A 146 -18.04 -28.34 -9.47
C ASN A 146 -16.53 -28.13 -9.37
N LEU A 147 -15.98 -27.86 -8.17
CA LEU A 147 -14.54 -27.69 -7.99
C LEU A 147 -13.84 -29.05 -8.14
N PRO A 148 -12.94 -29.22 -9.13
CA PRO A 148 -12.22 -30.47 -9.29
C PRO A 148 -11.25 -30.65 -8.12
N ASP A 149 -11.28 -31.84 -7.56
CA ASP A 149 -10.36 -32.22 -6.50
C ASP A 149 -9.11 -32.85 -7.10
N THR A 150 -8.08 -32.03 -7.29
CA THR A 150 -6.78 -32.44 -7.83
C THR A 150 -5.69 -32.46 -6.77
N TYR A 151 -6.02 -32.17 -5.50
CA TYR A 151 -5.05 -32.06 -4.42
C TYR A 151 -4.09 -33.25 -4.33
N LYS A 152 -2.80 -32.94 -4.22
CA LYS A 152 -1.72 -33.88 -3.92
C LYS A 152 -0.83 -33.31 -2.83
N GLN A 153 -0.53 -34.13 -1.83
CA GLN A 153 0.43 -33.77 -0.78
C GLN A 153 1.85 -33.92 -1.34
N GLU A 154 2.38 -32.82 -1.86
CA GLU A 154 3.73 -32.77 -2.44
C GLU A 154 4.58 -31.71 -1.76
N HIS A 155 5.84 -32.08 -1.51
CA HIS A 155 6.90 -31.20 -1.07
C HIS A 155 7.94 -31.09 -2.19
N ILE A 156 8.43 -29.88 -2.44
CA ILE A 156 9.53 -29.68 -3.36
C ILE A 156 10.81 -29.51 -2.55
N GLU A 157 11.77 -30.40 -2.75
CA GLU A 157 13.14 -30.16 -2.30
C GLU A 157 13.90 -29.39 -3.38
N THR A 158 14.69 -28.40 -2.96
CA THR A 158 15.61 -27.69 -3.84
C THR A 158 17.03 -27.80 -3.32
N ASP A 159 17.99 -27.89 -4.25
CA ASP A 159 19.42 -27.81 -4.00
C ASP A 159 19.92 -26.38 -3.80
N ILE A 160 19.06 -25.38 -4.04
CA ILE A 160 19.34 -23.97 -3.81
C ILE A 160 19.43 -23.71 -2.30
N ASN A 161 20.62 -23.33 -1.86
CA ASN A 161 20.87 -22.97 -0.47
C ASN A 161 20.69 -21.46 -0.30
N ILE A 162 19.83 -21.06 0.64
CA ILE A 162 19.62 -19.67 1.06
C ILE A 162 19.81 -19.63 2.57
N ASP A 163 20.74 -18.81 3.06
CA ASP A 163 20.92 -18.63 4.51
C ASP A 163 19.74 -17.83 5.08
N GLU A 164 19.15 -18.31 6.17
CA GLU A 164 18.10 -17.58 6.89
C GLU A 164 18.71 -16.46 7.75
N ASN A 165 18.34 -15.22 7.44
CA ASN A 165 18.68 -14.01 8.19
C ASN A 165 17.57 -12.98 7.97
N ILE A 166 17.63 -11.83 8.65
CA ILE A 166 16.56 -10.82 8.56
C ILE A 166 16.24 -10.38 7.12
N SER A 167 17.24 -10.35 6.23
CA SER A 167 17.09 -9.88 4.85
C SER A 167 16.52 -10.92 3.89
N THR A 168 16.53 -12.21 4.27
CA THR A 168 15.99 -13.31 3.47
C THR A 168 14.75 -13.96 4.08
N PHE A 169 14.46 -13.68 5.36
CA PHE A 169 13.39 -14.30 6.13
C PHE A 169 12.03 -14.23 5.43
N CYS A 170 11.60 -13.05 4.96
CA CYS A 170 10.32 -12.90 4.27
C CYS A 170 10.23 -13.76 3.00
N ASN A 171 11.30 -13.80 2.20
CA ASN A 171 11.34 -14.60 0.97
C ASN A 171 11.35 -16.10 1.25
N ILE A 172 12.08 -16.54 2.28
CA ILE A 172 12.06 -17.92 2.76
C ILE A 172 10.65 -18.32 3.19
N LYS A 173 9.99 -17.53 4.04
CA LYS A 173 8.59 -17.79 4.47
C LYS A 173 7.58 -17.71 3.32
N THR A 174 7.86 -16.91 2.31
CA THR A 174 7.05 -16.86 1.08
C THR A 174 7.17 -18.17 0.28
N LEU A 175 8.38 -18.72 0.15
CA LEU A 175 8.65 -19.99 -0.53
C LEU A 175 8.12 -21.20 0.26
N GLU A 176 8.29 -21.22 1.58
CA GLU A 176 7.72 -22.27 2.46
C GLU A 176 6.19 -22.36 2.32
N SER A 177 5.52 -21.21 2.12
CA SER A 177 4.05 -21.17 1.99
C SER A 177 3.49 -21.88 0.75
N ILE A 178 4.35 -22.20 -0.23
CA ILE A 178 4.03 -23.00 -1.43
C ILE A 178 4.66 -24.40 -1.37
N ASN A 179 5.02 -24.86 -0.17
CA ASN A 179 5.62 -26.18 0.13
C ASN A 179 7.02 -26.40 -0.48
N LEU A 180 7.78 -25.33 -0.74
CA LEU A 180 9.20 -25.46 -1.09
C LEU A 180 10.02 -25.61 0.19
N ILE A 181 10.68 -26.75 0.36
CA ILE A 181 11.60 -27.03 1.47
C ILE A 181 12.98 -26.53 1.07
N LEU A 182 13.44 -25.52 1.80
CA LEU A 182 14.82 -25.05 1.72
C LEU A 182 15.64 -25.80 2.77
N ASN A 183 16.88 -26.17 2.43
CA ASN A 183 17.87 -26.67 3.39
C ASN A 183 18.82 -25.52 3.78
N PRO A 184 18.42 -24.58 4.66
CA PRO A 184 19.28 -23.46 5.01
C PRO A 184 20.52 -24.00 5.73
N LYS A 185 21.71 -23.61 5.24
CA LYS A 185 22.93 -23.81 6.03
C LYS A 185 22.99 -22.70 7.07
N ASN A 186 23.29 -23.06 8.32
CA ASN A 186 23.66 -22.09 9.35
C ASN A 186 25.08 -21.58 9.06
N THR A 187 25.27 -20.81 7.98
CA THR A 187 26.57 -20.22 7.63
C THR A 187 26.58 -18.72 7.85
N CYS A 188 27.56 -18.26 8.63
CA CYS A 188 27.71 -16.88 9.03
C CYS A 188 28.31 -16.01 7.90
N ASN A 189 27.58 -14.95 7.52
CA ASN A 189 28.05 -13.66 6.98
C ASN A 189 28.78 -13.58 5.62
N LYS A 190 29.02 -14.65 4.86
CA LYS A 190 29.64 -14.51 3.52
C LYS A 190 28.59 -14.49 2.40
N GLY A 191 28.25 -13.29 1.91
CA GLY A 191 27.46 -13.10 0.69
C GLY A 191 26.01 -12.62 0.87
N LYS A 192 25.73 -11.73 1.84
CA LYS A 192 24.37 -11.24 2.16
C LYS A 192 23.55 -10.85 0.90
N ASN A 193 24.14 -10.09 -0.02
CA ASN A 193 23.43 -9.66 -1.24
C ASN A 193 23.14 -10.82 -2.19
N LYS A 194 24.07 -11.77 -2.33
CA LYS A 194 23.88 -12.97 -3.15
C LYS A 194 22.71 -13.81 -2.64
N ASN A 195 22.56 -13.96 -1.32
CA ASN A 195 21.43 -14.71 -0.75
C ASN A 195 20.09 -14.02 -0.99
N ILE A 196 20.04 -12.68 -0.85
CA ILE A 196 18.85 -11.88 -1.16
C ILE A 196 18.48 -12.03 -2.64
N GLU A 197 19.42 -11.78 -3.55
CA GLU A 197 19.21 -11.92 -5.00
C GLU A 197 18.78 -13.34 -5.37
N THR A 198 19.42 -14.37 -4.80
CA THR A 198 19.05 -15.77 -5.05
C THR A 198 17.59 -16.04 -4.66
N SER A 199 17.16 -15.54 -3.49
CA SER A 199 15.78 -15.70 -3.02
C SER A 199 14.76 -14.97 -3.92
N ILE A 200 15.07 -13.76 -4.38
CA ILE A 200 14.23 -12.98 -5.29
C ILE A 200 14.15 -13.66 -6.66
N ASN A 201 15.30 -14.08 -7.21
CA ASN A 201 15.41 -14.76 -8.49
C ASN A 201 14.61 -16.07 -8.50
N LEU A 202 14.66 -16.84 -7.42
CA LEU A 202 13.92 -18.08 -7.30
C LEU A 202 12.40 -17.85 -7.33
N ILE A 203 11.89 -16.88 -6.56
CA ILE A 203 10.47 -16.51 -6.58
C ILE A 203 10.06 -16.05 -7.99
N ASN A 204 10.84 -15.17 -8.62
CA ASN A 204 10.56 -14.68 -9.97
C ASN A 204 10.58 -15.79 -11.02
N HIS A 205 11.53 -16.73 -10.92
CA HIS A 205 11.62 -17.88 -11.80
C HIS A 205 10.35 -18.74 -11.71
N ILE A 206 9.93 -19.10 -10.48
CA ILE A 206 8.70 -19.88 -10.26
C ILE A 206 7.48 -19.18 -10.86
N LYS A 207 7.34 -17.86 -10.63
CA LYS A 207 6.22 -17.08 -11.20
C LYS A 207 6.22 -17.10 -12.72
N ASN A 208 7.38 -16.91 -13.33
CA ASN A 208 7.52 -16.88 -14.79
C ASN A 208 7.23 -18.25 -15.41
N GLU A 209 7.72 -19.33 -14.83
CA GLU A 209 7.43 -20.69 -15.28
C GLU A 209 5.93 -21.00 -15.22
N ILE A 210 5.26 -20.66 -14.11
CA ILE A 210 3.81 -20.85 -13.98
C ILE A 210 3.04 -20.02 -15.01
N LYS A 211 3.43 -18.75 -15.19
CA LYS A 211 2.80 -17.88 -16.18
C LYS A 211 2.96 -18.40 -17.61
N ASN A 212 4.13 -18.92 -17.96
CA ASN A 212 4.42 -19.43 -19.30
C ASN A 212 3.71 -20.77 -19.58
N ASN A 213 3.58 -21.63 -18.57
CA ASN A 213 3.07 -22.99 -18.74
C ASN A 213 1.55 -23.13 -18.54
N MET A 214 0.92 -22.29 -17.69
CA MET A 214 -0.50 -22.44 -17.32
C MET A 214 -1.46 -21.46 -18.02
N HIS A 215 -0.97 -20.70 -19.00
CA HIS A 215 -1.73 -19.71 -19.79
C HIS A 215 -2.74 -18.88 -18.95
N ILE A 216 -2.23 -17.90 -18.20
CA ILE A 216 -3.07 -17.05 -17.34
C ILE A 216 -3.79 -16.01 -18.22
N GLU A 217 -5.04 -16.31 -18.61
CA GLU A 217 -5.86 -15.43 -19.47
C GLU A 217 -6.13 -14.06 -18.83
N LEU A 218 -6.31 -14.02 -17.52
CA LEU A 218 -6.59 -12.81 -16.74
C LEU A 218 -5.63 -12.73 -15.55
N SER A 219 -4.72 -11.74 -15.57
CA SER A 219 -3.81 -11.46 -14.47
C SER A 219 -3.83 -9.97 -14.15
N ILE A 220 -4.18 -9.65 -12.92
CA ILE A 220 -4.17 -8.29 -12.38
C ILE A 220 -3.38 -8.35 -11.07
N PRO A 221 -2.05 -8.54 -11.10
CA PRO A 221 -1.27 -8.74 -9.88
C PRO A 221 -1.42 -7.55 -8.94
N SER A 222 -1.51 -7.80 -7.63
CA SER A 222 -1.60 -6.71 -6.65
C SER A 222 -0.24 -6.14 -6.25
N ALA A 223 0.82 -6.96 -6.23
CA ALA A 223 2.18 -6.50 -6.01
C ALA A 223 3.21 -7.37 -6.76
N ASP A 224 4.09 -6.74 -7.52
CA ASP A 224 5.23 -7.38 -8.18
C ASP A 224 6.43 -7.47 -7.23
N TYR A 225 6.66 -6.41 -6.45
CA TYR A 225 7.73 -6.35 -5.45
C TYR A 225 7.24 -5.70 -4.15
N LEU A 226 7.78 -6.17 -3.04
CA LEU A 226 7.63 -5.57 -1.72
C LEU A 226 8.97 -4.95 -1.31
N ILE A 227 9.02 -3.65 -1.04
CA ILE A 227 10.23 -2.98 -0.55
C ILE A 227 10.08 -2.73 0.94
N THR A 228 11.03 -3.20 1.76
CA THR A 228 11.02 -2.97 3.21
C THR A 228 12.37 -2.50 3.71
N ASP A 229 12.40 -1.85 4.89
CA ASP A 229 13.64 -1.35 5.50
C ASP A 229 13.74 -1.67 7.00
N PHE A 230 14.65 -0.99 7.70
CA PHE A 230 14.95 -1.16 9.13
C PHE A 230 14.50 0.06 9.95
N THR A 231 13.67 0.93 9.40
CA THR A 231 13.24 2.15 10.09
C THR A 231 12.45 1.82 11.35
N ILE A 232 12.73 2.54 12.43
CA ILE A 232 12.01 2.42 13.71
C ILE A 232 11.21 3.70 13.96
N ASP A 233 10.46 3.74 15.07
CA ASP A 233 9.67 4.92 15.43
C ASP A 233 10.51 6.21 15.35
N LEU A 234 10.04 7.16 14.55
CA LEU A 234 10.73 8.42 14.34
C LEU A 234 10.75 9.31 15.59
N GLU A 235 9.97 9.01 16.63
CA GLU A 235 10.08 9.63 17.95
C GLU A 235 11.54 9.62 18.46
N TYR A 236 12.29 8.54 18.21
CA TYR A 236 13.70 8.44 18.61
C TYR A 236 14.64 9.37 17.81
N SER A 237 14.20 9.86 16.66
CA SER A 237 14.92 10.83 15.83
C SER A 237 14.48 12.26 16.10
N ILE A 238 13.17 12.49 16.23
CA ILE A 238 12.55 13.78 16.52
C ILE A 238 12.97 14.24 17.92
N ASN A 239 12.82 13.36 18.91
CA ASN A 239 13.05 13.64 20.32
C ASN A 239 14.36 13.05 20.85
N ALA A 240 15.42 13.01 20.04
CA ALA A 240 16.70 12.39 20.40
C ALA A 240 17.27 12.86 21.76
N LYS A 241 17.04 14.12 22.16
CA LYS A 241 17.48 14.64 23.48
C LYS A 241 16.78 13.95 24.66
N LYS A 242 15.49 13.64 24.53
CA LYS A 242 14.67 12.94 25.55
C LYS A 242 15.23 11.55 25.87
N TYR A 243 15.81 10.90 24.87
CA TYR A 243 16.38 9.55 24.95
C TYR A 243 17.90 9.53 25.14
N SER A 244 18.53 10.69 25.42
CA SER A 244 19.95 10.74 25.73
C SER A 244 20.24 10.08 27.08
N LYS A 245 21.38 9.37 27.18
CA LYS A 245 21.89 8.78 28.43
C LYS A 245 21.77 9.72 29.63
N HIS A 246 22.17 10.98 29.48
CA HIS A 246 22.07 11.99 30.54
C HIS A 246 20.62 12.29 30.97
N THR A 247 19.69 12.43 30.02
CA THR A 247 18.28 12.74 30.32
C THR A 247 17.57 11.56 30.96
N LEU A 248 17.80 10.35 30.45
CA LEU A 248 17.27 9.11 31.04
C LEU A 248 17.80 8.89 32.46
N MET A 249 19.10 9.14 32.70
CA MET A 249 19.70 9.10 34.04
C MET A 249 19.05 10.12 34.98
N LYS A 250 18.89 11.38 34.52
CA LYS A 250 18.24 12.45 35.31
C LYS A 250 16.79 12.09 35.68
N ASN A 251 16.08 11.42 34.79
CA ASN A 251 14.72 10.93 35.01
C ASN A 251 14.66 9.60 35.79
N GLN A 252 15.79 9.12 36.32
CA GLN A 252 15.89 7.89 37.11
C GLN A 252 15.35 6.65 36.37
N THR A 253 15.49 6.62 35.04
CA THR A 253 15.08 5.47 34.23
C THR A 253 15.98 4.26 34.52
N ILE A 254 15.36 3.11 34.81
CA ILE A 254 16.08 1.83 34.98
C ILE A 254 16.75 1.46 33.65
N ASP A 255 17.96 0.90 33.71
CA ASP A 255 18.75 0.52 32.53
C ASP A 255 19.01 1.65 31.51
N TYR A 256 19.05 2.91 31.97
CA TYR A 256 19.18 4.08 31.09
C TYR A 256 20.34 3.99 30.08
N GLU A 257 21.47 3.37 30.45
CA GLU A 257 22.60 3.15 29.54
C GLU A 257 22.22 2.16 28.43
N LEU A 258 21.70 0.99 28.80
CA LEU A 258 21.32 -0.05 27.86
C LEU A 258 20.22 0.43 26.90
N ILE A 259 19.26 1.21 27.40
CA ILE A 259 18.19 1.82 26.59
C ILE A 259 18.79 2.82 25.59
N SER A 260 19.59 3.77 26.06
CA SER A 260 20.24 4.77 25.19
C SER A 260 21.07 4.10 24.10
N ASP A 261 21.86 3.09 24.47
CA ASP A 261 22.71 2.35 23.53
C ASP A 261 21.88 1.56 22.51
N SER A 262 20.78 0.93 22.95
CA SER A 262 19.88 0.19 22.05
C SER A 262 19.16 1.08 21.04
N ILE A 263 18.76 2.30 21.44
CA ILE A 263 18.18 3.30 20.53
C ILE A 263 19.22 3.76 19.52
N SER A 264 20.44 4.06 19.98
CA SER A 264 21.55 4.43 19.08
C SER A 264 21.87 3.33 18.08
N TYR A 265 21.85 2.07 18.53
CA TYR A 265 22.05 0.89 17.70
C TYR A 265 20.93 0.78 16.65
N ALA A 266 19.66 0.78 17.06
CA ALA A 266 18.52 0.63 16.16
C ALA A 266 18.40 1.74 15.10
N LYS A 267 18.87 2.96 15.40
CA LYS A 267 18.87 4.08 14.44
C LYS A 267 19.97 4.03 13.39
N THR A 268 21.00 3.21 13.58
CA THR A 268 22.23 3.25 12.76
C THR A 268 22.58 1.93 12.07
N THR A 269 22.12 0.79 12.58
CA THR A 269 22.56 -0.51 12.09
C THR A 269 21.45 -1.33 11.42
N THR A 270 21.84 -2.02 10.35
CA THR A 270 21.04 -3.05 9.68
C THR A 270 21.54 -4.46 10.00
N ASP A 271 22.70 -4.57 10.66
CA ASP A 271 23.34 -5.84 11.00
C ASP A 271 22.87 -6.37 12.36
N ILE A 272 21.62 -6.86 12.39
CA ILE A 272 20.92 -7.22 13.64
C ILE A 272 21.09 -8.69 14.07
N ASP A 273 21.65 -9.54 13.21
CA ASP A 273 21.68 -10.99 13.44
C ASP A 273 22.85 -11.47 14.31
N SER A 274 23.75 -10.55 14.66
CA SER A 274 24.80 -10.82 15.64
C SER A 274 24.22 -10.92 17.06
N LEU A 275 24.75 -11.84 17.86
CA LEU A 275 24.41 -11.92 19.28
C LEU A 275 24.91 -10.66 20.01
N HIS A 276 24.07 -10.12 20.88
CA HIS A 276 24.39 -8.94 21.68
C HIS A 276 24.07 -9.19 23.16
N TYR A 277 24.90 -8.66 24.06
CA TYR A 277 24.70 -8.78 25.51
C TYR A 277 23.60 -7.84 26.06
N ASN A 278 23.15 -6.88 25.25
CA ASN A 278 22.15 -5.89 25.65
C ASN A 278 20.77 -6.44 25.33
N ASN A 279 19.99 -6.76 26.36
CA ASN A 279 18.65 -7.35 26.21
C ASN A 279 17.67 -6.47 25.42
N TYR A 280 17.84 -5.14 25.40
CA TYR A 280 17.01 -4.24 24.59
C TYR A 280 17.32 -4.36 23.09
N ILE A 281 18.57 -4.65 22.73
CA ILE A 281 18.94 -4.96 21.34
C ILE A 281 18.34 -6.31 20.91
N THR A 282 18.31 -7.30 21.80
CA THR A 282 17.59 -8.56 21.55
C THR A 282 16.10 -8.33 21.33
N LYS A 283 15.46 -7.44 22.12
CA LYS A 283 14.05 -7.05 21.91
C LYS A 283 13.85 -6.38 20.54
N TYR A 284 14.71 -5.43 20.16
CA TYR A 284 14.70 -4.81 18.83
C TYR A 284 14.77 -5.86 17.70
N ARG A 285 15.69 -6.81 17.80
CA ARG A 285 15.81 -7.91 16.84
C ARG A 285 14.50 -8.70 16.72
N ASN A 286 13.89 -9.07 17.85
CA ASN A 286 12.63 -9.81 17.86
C ASN A 286 11.49 -9.01 17.21
N GLU A 287 11.41 -7.70 17.49
CA GLU A 287 10.42 -6.81 16.85
C GLU A 287 10.61 -6.73 15.33
N LEU A 288 11.86 -6.72 14.83
CA LEU A 288 12.14 -6.72 13.39
C LEU A 288 11.80 -8.04 12.71
N TYR A 289 12.10 -9.18 13.34
CA TYR A 289 11.72 -10.49 12.83
C TYR A 289 10.21 -10.67 12.80
N PHE A 290 9.50 -10.21 13.85
CA PHE A 290 8.06 -10.16 13.85
C PHE A 290 7.52 -9.28 12.71
N ASN A 291 8.10 -8.10 12.50
CA ASN A 291 7.74 -7.25 11.37
C ASN A 291 7.98 -7.92 10.01
N SER A 292 9.06 -8.68 9.85
CA SER A 292 9.34 -9.46 8.64
C SER A 292 8.34 -10.61 8.44
N LEU A 293 7.86 -11.22 9.52
CA LEU A 293 6.77 -12.21 9.47
C LEU A 293 5.44 -11.58 9.00
N LEU A 294 5.12 -10.35 9.42
CA LEU A 294 3.95 -9.64 8.91
C LEU A 294 4.06 -9.39 7.40
N SER A 295 5.24 -8.96 6.95
CA SER A 295 5.55 -8.81 5.52
C SER A 295 5.41 -10.14 4.77
N SER A 296 5.85 -11.27 5.36
CA SER A 296 5.76 -12.58 4.71
C SER A 296 4.32 -13.06 4.54
N ILE A 297 3.41 -12.73 5.45
CA ILE A 297 1.98 -13.06 5.32
C ILE A 297 1.34 -12.33 4.14
N TYR A 298 1.72 -11.06 3.92
CA TYR A 298 1.35 -10.31 2.72
C TYR A 298 1.98 -10.94 1.46
N ALA A 299 3.30 -11.12 1.48
CA ALA A 299 4.08 -11.62 0.34
C ALA A 299 3.67 -13.04 -0.11
N SER A 300 3.42 -13.94 0.83
CA SER A 300 2.95 -15.31 0.55
C SER A 300 1.56 -15.36 -0.07
N SER A 301 0.72 -14.36 0.19
CA SER A 301 -0.63 -14.28 -0.38
C SER A 301 -0.62 -14.00 -1.89
N THR A 302 0.43 -13.34 -2.39
CA THR A 302 0.53 -12.88 -3.78
C THR A 302 1.77 -13.42 -4.50
N LEU A 303 2.54 -14.28 -3.81
CA LEU A 303 3.87 -14.74 -4.21
C LEU A 303 4.74 -13.54 -4.65
N THR A 304 4.90 -12.55 -3.77
CA THR A 304 5.63 -11.32 -4.04
C THR A 304 7.01 -11.37 -3.39
N PRO A 305 8.11 -11.28 -4.14
CA PRO A 305 9.44 -11.18 -3.54
C PRO A 305 9.63 -9.86 -2.77
N GLU A 306 10.28 -9.96 -1.62
CA GLU A 306 10.76 -8.84 -0.83
C GLU A 306 12.16 -8.39 -1.29
N ILE A 307 12.31 -7.08 -1.45
CA ILE A 307 13.55 -6.34 -1.55
C ILE A 307 13.75 -5.61 -0.21
N LYS A 308 14.60 -6.17 0.66
CA LYS A 308 14.93 -5.58 1.95
C LYS A 308 16.14 -4.65 1.82
N ILE A 309 15.91 -3.35 1.84
CA ILE A 309 16.98 -2.33 1.70
C ILE A 309 17.56 -1.93 3.04
N ARG A 310 18.80 -1.42 3.03
CA ARG A 310 19.58 -1.15 4.25
C ARG A 310 19.43 0.27 4.77
N ILE A 311 18.19 0.70 4.97
CA ILE A 311 17.89 2.06 5.45
C ILE A 311 17.43 2.02 6.90
N CYS A 312 18.08 2.86 7.72
CA CYS A 312 17.74 3.16 9.10
C CYS A 312 17.38 4.64 9.26
N ASN A 313 16.92 5.02 10.46
CA ASN A 313 16.47 6.38 10.74
C ASN A 313 17.54 7.45 10.46
N ASN A 314 18.80 7.21 10.84
CA ASN A 314 19.86 8.20 10.70
C ASN A 314 20.31 8.42 9.25
N ASP A 315 20.00 7.51 8.33
CA ASP A 315 20.37 7.67 6.92
C ASP A 315 19.58 8.81 6.27
N LEU A 316 18.27 8.91 6.55
CA LEU A 316 17.39 9.82 5.82
C LEU A 316 16.71 10.90 6.67
N PHE A 317 16.57 10.75 7.99
CA PHE A 317 15.72 11.64 8.79
C PHE A 317 16.11 13.13 8.70
N SER A 318 17.41 13.44 8.80
CA SER A 318 17.87 14.84 8.69
C SER A 318 17.58 15.40 7.29
N LEU A 319 17.78 14.58 6.25
CA LEU A 319 17.60 15.00 4.87
C LEU A 319 16.13 15.29 4.56
N VAL A 320 15.22 14.40 4.96
CA VAL A 320 13.78 14.62 4.77
C VAL A 320 13.30 15.83 5.57
N SER A 321 13.77 16.02 6.81
CA SER A 321 13.45 17.21 7.60
C SER A 321 13.87 18.51 6.92
N ASP A 322 15.08 18.55 6.36
CA ASP A 322 15.55 19.72 5.63
C ASP A 322 14.80 19.94 4.31
N ILE A 323 14.36 18.87 3.63
CA ILE A 323 13.48 18.97 2.45
C ILE A 323 12.17 19.63 2.86
N GLY A 324 11.53 19.17 3.93
CA GLY A 324 10.30 19.74 4.46
C GLY A 324 10.44 21.22 4.81
N LYS A 325 11.53 21.62 5.47
CA LYS A 325 11.83 23.05 5.73
C LYS A 325 11.95 23.87 4.44
N ASN A 326 12.58 23.34 3.41
CA ASN A 326 12.77 24.07 2.15
C ASN A 326 11.49 24.14 1.31
N ILE A 327 10.62 23.13 1.38
CA ILE A 327 9.27 23.16 0.79
C ILE A 327 8.44 24.25 1.44
N ARG A 328 8.40 24.29 2.78
CA ARG A 328 7.71 25.35 3.55
C ARG A 328 8.21 26.75 3.25
N ASN A 329 9.48 26.89 2.85
CA ASN A 329 10.11 28.15 2.46
C ASN A 329 10.11 28.42 0.94
N ASN A 330 9.47 27.57 0.13
CA ASN A 330 9.41 27.69 -1.35
C ASN A 330 10.77 27.76 -2.06
N ASN A 331 11.81 27.08 -1.55
CA ASN A 331 13.15 27.09 -2.16
C ASN A 331 13.35 25.94 -3.17
N ILE A 332 12.73 26.07 -4.35
CA ILE A 332 12.69 25.03 -5.40
C ILE A 332 14.10 24.55 -5.78
N SER A 333 15.05 25.46 -6.05
CA SER A 333 16.40 25.07 -6.50
C SER A 333 17.15 24.19 -5.51
N LYS A 334 16.96 24.44 -4.20
CA LYS A 334 17.55 23.62 -3.14
C LYS A 334 16.80 22.29 -2.99
N ILE A 335 15.48 22.29 -3.12
CA ILE A 335 14.67 21.05 -3.11
C ILE A 335 15.13 20.08 -4.19
N GLN A 336 15.32 20.54 -5.43
CA GLN A 336 15.81 19.69 -6.53
C GLN A 336 17.13 18.99 -6.17
N LYS A 337 18.10 19.74 -5.62
CA LYS A 337 19.40 19.17 -5.19
C LYS A 337 19.23 18.16 -4.07
N MET A 338 18.37 18.44 -3.09
CA MET A 338 18.16 17.56 -1.94
C MET A 338 17.43 16.27 -2.32
N ILE A 339 16.48 16.33 -3.27
CA ILE A 339 15.83 15.12 -3.81
C ILE A 339 16.83 14.28 -4.61
N LYS A 340 17.79 14.91 -5.29
CA LYS A 340 18.92 14.19 -5.90
C LYS A 340 19.73 13.43 -4.84
N THR A 341 20.14 14.12 -3.77
CA THR A 341 20.87 13.50 -2.65
C THR A 341 20.06 12.36 -2.02
N PHE A 342 18.76 12.56 -1.82
CA PHE A 342 17.86 11.54 -1.29
C PHE A 342 17.85 10.30 -2.17
N SER A 343 17.70 10.50 -3.48
CA SER A 343 17.68 9.39 -4.44
C SER A 343 19.01 8.64 -4.44
N SER A 344 20.14 9.37 -4.43
CA SER A 344 21.47 8.76 -4.36
C SER A 344 21.69 7.95 -3.09
N GLU A 345 21.27 8.45 -1.92
CA GLU A 345 21.37 7.73 -0.65
C GLU A 345 20.52 6.45 -0.67
N VAL A 346 19.27 6.54 -1.14
CA VAL A 346 18.40 5.36 -1.23
C VAL A 346 18.95 4.32 -2.19
N ILE A 347 19.46 4.74 -3.36
CA ILE A 347 20.05 3.83 -4.35
C ILE A 347 21.29 3.13 -3.77
N ASP A 348 22.19 3.87 -3.12
CA ASP A 348 23.38 3.30 -2.47
C ASP A 348 22.98 2.25 -1.41
N LYS A 349 22.00 2.58 -0.56
CA LYS A 349 21.48 1.67 0.48
C LYS A 349 20.64 0.51 -0.07
N SER A 350 20.20 0.60 -1.32
CA SER A 350 19.51 -0.49 -2.03
C SER A 350 20.48 -1.47 -2.69
N ASP A 351 21.78 -1.17 -2.70
CA ASP A 351 22.78 -1.88 -3.51
C ASP A 351 22.30 -1.99 -4.99
N THR A 352 22.31 -3.18 -5.56
CA THR A 352 21.81 -3.50 -6.92
C THR A 352 20.33 -3.87 -6.95
N MET A 353 19.62 -3.85 -5.82
CA MET A 353 18.29 -4.46 -5.74
C MET A 353 17.22 -3.69 -6.52
N PHE A 354 17.42 -2.40 -6.78
CA PHE A 354 16.47 -1.64 -7.61
C PHE A 354 16.58 -2.01 -9.09
N ASP A 355 17.63 -2.73 -9.52
CA ASP A 355 17.78 -3.20 -10.89
C ASP A 355 16.68 -4.18 -11.33
N TYR A 356 16.05 -4.86 -10.37
CA TYR A 356 14.90 -5.73 -10.63
C TYR A 356 13.72 -5.00 -11.28
N PHE A 357 13.61 -3.69 -11.09
CA PHE A 357 12.55 -2.89 -11.69
C PHE A 357 13.03 -1.64 -12.44
N SER A 358 14.31 -1.24 -12.32
CA SER A 358 14.87 -0.01 -12.91
C SER A 358 14.77 0.06 -14.44
N ASN A 359 14.95 -1.08 -15.11
CA ASN A 359 14.94 -1.21 -16.58
C ASN A 359 13.63 -1.82 -17.11
N THR A 360 12.63 -2.02 -16.25
CA THR A 360 11.46 -2.84 -16.58
C THR A 360 10.20 -2.02 -16.84
N LEU A 361 9.25 -2.68 -17.51
CA LEU A 361 7.83 -2.36 -17.61
C LEU A 361 7.25 -1.89 -16.25
N ASN A 362 6.27 -0.97 -16.25
CA ASN A 362 5.50 -0.56 -15.06
C ASN A 362 5.18 -1.76 -14.14
N LYS A 363 5.45 -1.59 -12.84
CA LYS A 363 5.34 -2.62 -11.78
C LYS A 363 4.43 -2.13 -10.67
N ASN A 364 3.82 -3.05 -9.95
CA ASN A 364 3.13 -2.78 -8.69
C ASN A 364 4.13 -2.91 -7.54
N ILE A 365 4.48 -1.81 -6.90
CA ILE A 365 5.47 -1.75 -5.84
C ILE A 365 4.77 -1.38 -4.53
N LYS A 366 4.82 -2.29 -3.57
CA LYS A 366 4.38 -2.02 -2.20
C LYS A 366 5.60 -1.62 -1.36
N ILE A 367 5.55 -0.47 -0.71
CA ILE A 367 6.62 0.02 0.15
C ILE A 367 6.17 -0.08 1.60
N ILE A 368 7.00 -0.67 2.47
CA ILE A 368 6.85 -0.64 3.93
C ILE A 368 8.05 0.12 4.49
N SER A 369 7.87 1.41 4.72
CA SER A 369 8.94 2.31 5.17
C SER A 369 8.36 3.54 5.86
N ASN A 370 9.09 4.04 6.85
CA ASN A 370 8.80 5.33 7.46
C ASN A 370 9.14 6.53 6.56
N PHE A 371 9.98 6.33 5.54
CA PHE A 371 10.43 7.36 4.61
C PHE A 371 9.72 7.26 3.25
N PRO A 372 9.63 8.37 2.49
CA PRO A 372 8.95 8.41 1.19
C PRO A 372 9.85 7.84 0.07
N LEU A 373 10.16 6.54 0.14
CA LEU A 373 11.04 5.89 -0.84
C LEU A 373 10.46 5.94 -2.26
N GLU A 374 9.16 6.17 -2.41
CA GLU A 374 8.50 6.40 -3.68
C GLU A 374 9.00 7.65 -4.45
N TRP A 375 9.73 8.55 -3.77
CA TRP A 375 10.39 9.71 -4.39
C TRP A 375 11.71 9.38 -5.08
N THR A 376 12.30 8.22 -4.81
CA THR A 376 13.61 7.86 -5.35
C THR A 376 13.57 7.88 -6.87
N ASN A 377 14.38 8.75 -7.47
CA ASN A 377 14.51 8.84 -8.92
C ASN A 377 15.41 7.71 -9.42
N VAL A 378 14.83 6.78 -10.17
CA VAL A 378 15.54 5.67 -10.83
C VAL A 378 15.38 5.82 -12.33
N ASN A 379 16.50 5.99 -13.03
CA ASN A 379 16.55 6.17 -14.48
C ASN A 379 15.63 7.30 -14.97
N GLY A 380 15.71 8.47 -14.34
CA GLY A 380 15.06 9.72 -14.75
C GLY A 380 13.66 9.94 -14.19
N LEU A 381 13.07 8.99 -13.48
CA LEU A 381 11.72 9.16 -12.92
C LEU A 381 11.66 8.71 -11.45
N PRO A 382 10.95 9.45 -10.58
CA PRO A 382 10.56 8.96 -9.26
C PRO A 382 9.77 7.64 -9.36
N LEU A 383 9.93 6.74 -8.39
CA LEU A 383 9.23 5.44 -8.40
C LEU A 383 7.70 5.59 -8.50
N MET A 384 7.09 6.59 -7.85
CA MET A 384 5.64 6.83 -7.95
C MET A 384 5.16 7.32 -9.32
N ILE A 385 6.08 7.78 -10.18
CA ILE A 385 5.78 8.17 -11.56
C ILE A 385 6.06 7.00 -12.50
N ARG A 386 7.16 6.26 -12.29
CA ARG A 386 7.52 5.11 -13.12
C ARG A 386 6.63 3.89 -12.85
N HIS A 387 6.30 3.64 -11.59
CA HIS A 387 5.62 2.42 -11.12
C HIS A 387 4.31 2.74 -10.38
N ASN A 388 3.44 1.74 -10.28
CA ASN A 388 2.27 1.77 -9.40
C ASN A 388 2.74 1.58 -7.95
N ALA A 389 3.16 2.67 -7.30
CA ALA A 389 3.71 2.65 -5.94
C ALA A 389 2.68 3.05 -4.87
N SER A 390 2.67 2.31 -3.75
CA SER A 390 1.93 2.64 -2.54
C SER A 390 2.78 2.38 -1.30
N ARG A 391 2.50 3.07 -0.19
CA ARG A 391 3.27 2.97 1.04
C ARG A 391 2.41 2.64 2.26
N ILE A 392 2.94 1.79 3.13
CA ILE A 392 2.52 1.65 4.53
C ILE A 392 3.73 2.01 5.40
N PHE A 393 3.48 2.62 6.55
CA PHE A 393 4.55 2.95 7.48
C PHE A 393 5.03 1.72 8.25
N ASN A 394 6.32 1.70 8.63
CA ASN A 394 6.81 0.65 9.51
C ASN A 394 6.29 0.83 10.94
N THR A 395 5.99 2.09 11.33
CA THR A 395 5.43 2.48 12.62
C THR A 395 4.20 3.40 12.48
N PRO A 396 3.27 3.41 13.44
CA PRO A 396 3.18 2.46 14.55
C PRO A 396 2.78 1.06 14.05
N GLY A 397 3.46 0.04 14.57
CA GLY A 397 3.41 -1.33 14.07
C GLY A 397 2.02 -1.96 14.13
N PHE A 398 1.18 -1.59 15.11
CA PHE A 398 -0.19 -2.09 15.22
C PHE A 398 -1.07 -1.67 14.03
N ILE A 399 -0.87 -0.47 13.47
CA ILE A 399 -1.61 -0.03 12.27
C ILE A 399 -1.18 -0.88 11.07
N LYS A 400 0.13 -1.06 10.90
CA LYS A 400 0.68 -1.91 9.84
C LYS A 400 0.17 -3.36 9.96
N GLN A 401 0.08 -3.91 11.17
CA GLN A 401 -0.47 -5.26 11.42
C GLN A 401 -1.89 -5.38 10.85
N ASN A 402 -2.76 -4.44 11.21
CA ASN A 402 -4.15 -4.43 10.73
C ASN A 402 -4.25 -4.36 9.20
N ILE A 403 -3.34 -3.64 8.54
CA ILE A 403 -3.36 -3.49 7.09
C ILE A 403 -2.77 -4.72 6.38
N LEU A 404 -1.64 -5.26 6.84
CA LEU A 404 -0.94 -6.36 6.17
C LEU A 404 -1.56 -7.73 6.43
N LEU A 405 -2.19 -7.93 7.59
CA LEU A 405 -2.78 -9.21 7.96
C LEU A 405 -4.20 -9.41 7.42
N ASN A 406 -4.85 -8.33 6.97
CA ASN A 406 -6.14 -8.38 6.29
C ASN A 406 -5.98 -8.12 4.78
N ASN A 407 -5.62 -9.15 4.02
CA ASN A 407 -5.41 -9.05 2.56
C ASN A 407 -6.71 -9.16 1.74
N ASN A 408 -7.86 -8.82 2.32
CA ASN A 408 -9.11 -8.85 1.58
C ASN A 408 -9.09 -7.83 0.43
N GLU A 409 -9.54 -8.24 -0.74
CA GLU A 409 -9.73 -7.33 -1.87
C GLU A 409 -11.06 -6.59 -1.75
N PHE A 410 -11.04 -5.30 -2.07
CA PHE A 410 -12.22 -4.48 -2.14
C PHE A 410 -12.62 -4.29 -3.61
N SER A 411 -13.58 -5.09 -4.07
CA SER A 411 -14.09 -4.99 -5.44
C SER A 411 -15.22 -3.98 -5.51
N MET A 412 -15.16 -3.10 -6.50
CA MET A 412 -16.20 -2.11 -6.78
C MET A 412 -16.54 -2.10 -8.27
N SER A 413 -17.78 -1.74 -8.58
CA SER A 413 -18.18 -1.45 -9.95
C SER A 413 -17.96 0.03 -10.24
N ILE A 414 -18.10 0.41 -11.51
CA ILE A 414 -18.04 1.81 -11.91
C ILE A 414 -19.12 2.66 -11.22
N ASP A 415 -20.24 2.04 -10.83
CA ASP A 415 -21.35 2.71 -10.14
C ASP A 415 -20.97 3.26 -8.77
N SER A 416 -19.96 2.67 -8.11
CA SER A 416 -19.43 3.17 -6.85
C SER A 416 -18.81 4.58 -6.98
N PHE A 417 -18.59 5.08 -8.20
CA PHE A 417 -18.09 6.42 -8.50
C PHE A 417 -19.13 7.36 -9.08
N LYS A 418 -20.42 6.98 -9.15
CA LYS A 418 -21.49 7.87 -9.62
C LYS A 418 -21.61 9.16 -8.81
N LYS A 419 -21.21 9.14 -7.54
CA LYS A 419 -21.13 10.32 -6.69
C LYS A 419 -19.79 10.39 -5.99
N ILE A 420 -19.27 11.62 -5.88
CA ILE A 420 -18.11 11.92 -5.03
C ILE A 420 -18.54 12.92 -3.96
N LEU A 421 -18.11 12.71 -2.72
CA LEU A 421 -18.35 13.64 -1.63
C LEU A 421 -17.15 14.58 -1.48
N VAL A 422 -17.39 15.88 -1.51
CA VAL A 422 -16.40 16.91 -1.18
C VAL A 422 -16.83 17.56 0.12
N ILE A 423 -16.06 17.30 1.18
CA ILE A 423 -16.26 17.89 2.50
C ILE A 423 -15.34 19.09 2.61
N SER A 424 -15.93 20.28 2.70
CA SER A 424 -15.21 21.53 2.86
C SER A 424 -15.36 22.07 4.28
N SER A 425 -14.26 22.57 4.84
CA SER A 425 -14.28 23.18 6.17
C SER A 425 -13.19 24.23 6.31
N PHE A 426 -13.61 25.49 6.36
CA PHE A 426 -12.72 26.64 6.54
C PHE A 426 -13.33 27.66 7.50
N LYS A 427 -12.48 28.51 8.06
CA LYS A 427 -12.95 29.70 8.79
C LYS A 427 -13.57 30.69 7.80
N THR A 428 -14.54 31.47 8.28
CA THR A 428 -15.12 32.55 7.47
C THR A 428 -14.04 33.51 6.98
N GLY A 429 -14.02 33.78 5.68
CA GLY A 429 -13.05 34.69 5.05
C GLY A 429 -11.71 34.06 4.67
N ASP A 430 -11.55 32.74 4.81
CA ASP A 430 -10.36 32.06 4.33
C ASP A 430 -10.21 32.20 2.80
N ARG A 431 -9.01 32.58 2.36
CA ARG A 431 -8.71 32.93 0.96
C ARG A 431 -8.74 31.72 0.04
N ILE A 432 -8.46 30.53 0.55
CA ILE A 432 -8.36 29.31 -0.26
C ILE A 432 -9.65 28.48 -0.27
N SER A 433 -10.65 28.86 0.54
CA SER A 433 -11.89 28.10 0.78
C SER A 433 -12.72 27.78 -0.46
N ASN A 434 -12.52 28.48 -1.57
CA ASN A 434 -13.27 28.28 -2.80
C ASN A 434 -12.43 27.70 -3.94
N ASP A 435 -11.13 27.44 -3.77
CA ASP A 435 -10.25 27.06 -4.88
C ASP A 435 -10.66 25.72 -5.50
N ILE A 436 -10.86 24.67 -4.69
CA ILE A 436 -11.33 23.36 -5.16
C ILE A 436 -12.75 23.45 -5.72
N LYS A 437 -13.66 24.12 -5.01
CA LYS A 437 -15.05 24.29 -5.44
C LYS A 437 -15.15 25.00 -6.79
N ASN A 438 -14.41 26.09 -6.98
CA ASN A 438 -14.37 26.85 -8.23
C ASN A 438 -13.79 26.03 -9.37
N GLU A 439 -12.69 25.30 -9.13
CA GLU A 439 -12.07 24.45 -10.15
C GLU A 439 -12.98 23.29 -10.55
N LEU A 440 -13.64 22.63 -9.59
CA LEU A 440 -14.64 21.59 -9.90
C LEU A 440 -15.83 22.16 -10.67
N HIS A 441 -16.37 23.33 -10.30
CA HIS A 441 -17.40 24.00 -11.09
C HIS A 441 -16.94 24.31 -12.52
N ARG A 442 -15.69 24.79 -12.68
CA ARG A 442 -15.09 25.05 -14.00
C ARG A 442 -15.01 23.78 -14.83
N VAL A 443 -14.50 22.70 -14.24
CA VAL A 443 -14.35 21.40 -14.91
C VAL A 443 -15.71 20.77 -15.24
N LEU A 444 -16.68 20.83 -14.33
CA LEU A 444 -18.05 20.37 -14.57
C LEU A 444 -18.68 21.08 -15.77
N LYS A 445 -18.54 22.42 -15.83
CA LYS A 445 -19.02 23.21 -16.96
C LYS A 445 -18.32 22.84 -18.26
N GLU A 446 -17.00 22.62 -18.23
CA GLU A 446 -16.21 22.18 -19.37
C GLU A 446 -16.69 20.79 -19.86
N CYS A 447 -16.88 19.85 -18.95
CA CYS A 447 -17.33 18.49 -19.26
C CYS A 447 -18.76 18.43 -19.83
N ASN A 448 -19.60 19.39 -19.48
CA ASN A 448 -20.99 19.47 -19.93
C ASN A 448 -21.17 20.39 -21.17
N ASP A 449 -20.10 20.99 -21.70
CA ASP A 449 -20.17 21.81 -22.91
C ASP A 449 -20.52 20.93 -24.13
N PRO A 450 -21.63 21.19 -24.84
CA PRO A 450 -22.06 20.39 -25.99
C PRO A 450 -21.00 20.27 -27.09
N ARG A 451 -20.14 21.29 -27.27
CA ARG A 451 -19.07 21.28 -28.29
C ARG A 451 -17.93 20.35 -27.93
N ILE A 452 -17.63 20.23 -26.64
CA ILE A 452 -16.63 19.29 -26.14
C ILE A 452 -17.20 17.87 -26.24
N ASN A 453 -18.47 17.70 -25.83
CA ASN A 453 -19.16 16.42 -25.95
C ASN A 453 -19.27 15.94 -27.40
N SER A 454 -19.54 16.82 -28.37
CA SER A 454 -19.59 16.44 -29.79
C SER A 454 -18.22 15.98 -30.31
N VAL A 455 -17.13 16.69 -29.99
CA VAL A 455 -15.77 16.32 -30.41
C VAL A 455 -15.30 15.01 -29.77
N VAL A 456 -15.61 14.81 -28.48
CA VAL A 456 -15.33 13.55 -27.79
C VAL A 456 -16.10 12.42 -28.48
N ASN A 457 -17.40 12.59 -28.74
CA ASN A 457 -18.24 11.59 -29.40
C ASN A 457 -17.80 11.29 -30.85
N GLU A 458 -17.33 12.29 -31.62
CA GLU A 458 -16.84 12.11 -32.99
C GLU A 458 -15.50 11.37 -33.08
N LYS A 459 -14.52 11.71 -32.22
CA LYS A 459 -13.23 11.00 -32.12
C LYS A 459 -13.39 9.54 -31.68
N VAL A 460 -14.46 9.28 -30.93
CA VAL A 460 -14.83 7.97 -30.38
C VAL A 460 -15.51 7.12 -31.46
N SER A 461 -16.45 7.70 -32.22
CA SER A 461 -17.11 7.06 -33.37
C SER A 461 -16.15 6.64 -34.49
N SER A 462 -15.14 7.47 -34.78
CA SER A 462 -14.11 7.17 -35.80
C SER A 462 -13.13 6.06 -35.41
N LYS A 463 -13.02 5.73 -34.11
CA LYS A 463 -12.21 4.61 -33.58
C LYS A 463 -13.04 3.39 -33.15
N GLY A 464 -14.37 3.40 -33.39
CA GLY A 464 -15.27 2.29 -33.05
C GLY A 464 -15.47 2.04 -31.54
N SER A 465 -14.99 2.93 -30.67
CA SER A 465 -15.26 2.88 -29.23
C SER A 465 -16.52 3.71 -28.95
N TYR A 466 -17.34 3.34 -27.97
CA TYR A 466 -18.43 4.18 -27.46
C TYR A 466 -18.11 4.46 -25.99
N ILE A 467 -17.99 5.73 -25.60
CA ILE A 467 -17.91 6.10 -24.18
C ILE A 467 -19.34 6.28 -23.70
N PRO A 468 -19.87 5.40 -22.84
CA PRO A 468 -21.19 5.62 -22.26
C PRO A 468 -21.22 6.97 -21.53
N ASN A 469 -22.35 7.66 -21.58
CA ASN A 469 -22.56 8.90 -20.84
C ASN A 469 -22.58 8.60 -19.32
N PHE A 470 -21.39 8.39 -18.74
CA PHE A 470 -21.21 8.11 -17.32
C PHE A 470 -21.38 9.40 -16.53
N GLU A 471 -22.62 9.70 -16.16
CA GLU A 471 -22.92 10.88 -15.35
C GLU A 471 -22.42 10.70 -13.92
N MET A 472 -21.71 11.72 -13.45
CA MET A 472 -21.11 11.76 -12.11
C MET A 472 -21.54 13.04 -11.40
N GLU A 473 -21.98 12.90 -10.16
CA GLU A 473 -22.41 14.00 -9.29
C GLU A 473 -21.30 14.36 -8.29
N VAL A 474 -21.10 15.66 -8.04
CA VAL A 474 -20.25 16.15 -6.95
C VAL A 474 -21.14 16.69 -5.85
N ILE A 475 -21.14 16.04 -4.69
CA ILE A 475 -21.88 16.49 -3.51
C ILE A 475 -20.92 17.35 -2.67
N PHE A 476 -21.20 18.65 -2.58
CA PHE A 476 -20.49 19.54 -1.67
C PHE A 476 -21.18 19.58 -0.31
N LYS A 477 -20.41 19.39 0.76
CA LYS A 477 -20.85 19.53 2.15
C LYS A 477 -19.89 20.43 2.91
N ASP A 478 -20.37 21.62 3.25
CA ASP A 478 -19.68 22.49 4.20
C ASP A 478 -20.02 22.00 5.62
N VAL A 479 -19.00 21.66 6.41
CA VAL A 479 -19.16 21.19 7.80
C VAL A 479 -18.41 22.10 8.75
N THR A 480 -18.97 22.30 9.94
CA THR A 480 -18.41 23.22 10.95
C THR A 480 -17.93 22.53 12.21
N ASN A 481 -18.38 21.30 12.46
CA ASN A 481 -18.08 20.53 13.67
C ASN A 481 -18.06 19.03 13.40
N LYS A 482 -17.59 18.26 14.40
CA LYS A 482 -17.44 16.80 14.30
C LYS A 482 -18.75 16.07 14.00
N ASN A 483 -19.88 16.49 14.58
CA ASN A 483 -21.14 15.79 14.40
C ASN A 483 -21.65 15.94 12.96
N GLU A 484 -21.60 17.14 12.40
CA GLU A 484 -21.94 17.38 10.98
C GLU A 484 -21.05 16.56 10.03
N LEU A 485 -19.76 16.44 10.35
CA LEU A 485 -18.84 15.59 9.61
C LEU A 485 -19.25 14.10 9.67
N VAL A 486 -19.53 13.59 10.87
CA VAL A 486 -19.96 12.21 11.09
C VAL A 486 -21.27 11.93 10.33
N ASP A 487 -22.24 12.84 10.39
CA ASP A 487 -23.51 12.72 9.68
C ASP A 487 -23.31 12.71 8.16
N ALA A 488 -22.46 13.60 7.64
CA ALA A 488 -22.14 13.65 6.21
C ALA A 488 -21.51 12.32 5.73
N LEU A 489 -20.55 11.78 6.48
CA LEU A 489 -19.89 10.51 6.17
C LEU A 489 -20.87 9.33 6.26
N ASN A 490 -21.65 9.24 7.33
CA ASN A 490 -22.62 8.15 7.54
C ASN A 490 -23.75 8.14 6.51
N SER A 491 -24.08 9.30 5.93
CA SER A 491 -25.08 9.43 4.87
C SER A 491 -24.56 9.10 3.46
N PHE A 492 -23.27 8.81 3.31
CA PHE A 492 -22.62 8.63 2.01
C PHE A 492 -22.18 7.17 1.78
N GLU A 493 -22.70 6.56 0.71
CA GLU A 493 -22.51 5.13 0.40
C GLU A 493 -21.53 4.86 -0.77
N PHE A 494 -21.01 5.90 -1.41
CA PHE A 494 -20.13 5.77 -2.57
C PHE A 494 -18.65 5.68 -2.17
N ALA A 495 -17.79 5.36 -3.13
CA ALA A 495 -16.42 4.94 -2.86
C ALA A 495 -15.45 6.05 -2.43
N LEU A 496 -15.71 7.30 -2.82
CA LEU A 496 -14.72 8.38 -2.79
C LEU A 496 -15.19 9.60 -2.01
N VAL A 497 -14.40 9.99 -1.00
CA VAL A 497 -14.52 11.27 -0.31
C VAL A 497 -13.25 12.10 -0.46
N ILE A 498 -13.43 13.41 -0.64
CA ILE A 498 -12.37 14.41 -0.74
C ILE A 498 -12.54 15.39 0.41
N PHE A 499 -11.50 15.57 1.21
CA PHE A 499 -11.43 16.57 2.27
C PHE A 499 -10.73 17.82 1.73
N ASP A 500 -11.44 18.94 1.73
CA ASP A 500 -10.99 20.27 1.31
C ASP A 500 -10.96 21.20 2.53
N MET A 501 -9.82 21.23 3.22
CA MET A 501 -9.66 21.94 4.49
C MET A 501 -8.19 22.10 4.85
N HIS A 502 -7.90 22.83 5.93
CA HIS A 502 -6.55 22.84 6.50
C HIS A 502 -6.24 21.52 7.21
N GLY A 503 -4.97 21.15 7.17
CA GLY A 503 -4.42 20.02 7.87
C GLY A 503 -3.08 20.39 8.49
N GLY A 504 -2.62 19.55 9.40
CA GLY A 504 -1.35 19.75 10.06
C GLY A 504 -0.91 18.54 10.86
N HIS A 505 0.28 18.68 11.44
CA HIS A 505 0.84 17.68 12.33
C HIS A 505 1.69 18.35 13.40
N ASP A 506 1.31 18.17 14.66
CA ASP A 506 2.09 18.65 15.79
C ASP A 506 3.45 17.96 15.82
N CYS A 507 4.52 18.65 16.22
CA CYS A 507 5.88 18.09 16.21
C CYS A 507 5.98 16.74 16.95
N ASP A 508 5.34 16.66 18.13
CA ASP A 508 5.36 15.50 19.02
C ASP A 508 3.95 14.93 19.27
N GLY A 509 2.96 15.35 18.48
CA GLY A 509 1.54 15.04 18.67
C GLY A 509 0.96 14.23 17.51
N HIS A 510 -0.34 14.39 17.30
CA HIS A 510 -1.08 13.69 16.26
C HIS A 510 -1.29 14.57 15.02
N GLY A 511 -1.46 13.95 13.86
CA GLY A 511 -1.98 14.62 12.67
C GLY A 511 -3.43 15.03 12.88
N PHE A 512 -3.79 16.22 12.38
CA PHE A 512 -5.11 16.80 12.57
C PHE A 512 -5.65 17.43 11.27
N LEU A 513 -6.97 17.65 11.28
CA LEU A 513 -7.69 18.47 10.31
C LEU A 513 -8.39 19.62 11.04
N GLU A 514 -8.62 20.75 10.37
CA GLU A 514 -9.36 21.88 10.97
C GLU A 514 -10.84 21.91 10.55
N LEU A 515 -11.74 21.87 11.55
CA LEU A 515 -13.19 22.01 11.42
C LEU A 515 -13.65 23.43 11.76
N SER A 516 -13.71 24.32 10.77
CA SER A 516 -14.02 25.76 10.94
C SER A 516 -13.25 26.45 12.09
N GLY A 517 -12.04 25.96 12.40
CA GLY A 517 -11.18 26.44 13.47
C GLY A 517 -11.11 25.58 14.73
N GLU A 518 -11.91 24.53 14.84
CA GLU A 518 -11.72 23.44 15.80
C GLU A 518 -10.74 22.41 15.26
N ILE A 519 -9.97 21.76 16.14
CA ILE A 519 -9.07 20.68 15.76
C ILE A 519 -9.85 19.36 15.81
N LEU A 520 -9.83 18.61 14.71
CA LEU A 520 -10.27 17.23 14.65
C LEU A 520 -9.06 16.32 14.54
N TYR A 521 -8.95 15.36 15.45
CA TYR A 521 -8.03 14.26 15.25
C TYR A 521 -8.77 13.11 14.58
N PRO A 522 -8.37 12.66 13.36
CA PRO A 522 -9.21 11.70 12.62
C PRO A 522 -9.41 10.34 13.32
N TYR A 523 -8.60 9.98 14.32
CA TYR A 523 -8.83 8.78 15.12
C TYR A 523 -10.13 8.87 15.94
N GLU A 524 -10.62 10.08 16.22
CA GLU A 524 -11.90 10.31 16.90
C GLU A 524 -13.10 9.87 16.03
N LEU A 525 -12.91 9.62 14.74
CA LEU A 525 -13.95 9.11 13.84
C LEU A 525 -14.10 7.59 13.93
N MET A 526 -13.15 6.88 14.53
CA MET A 526 -13.15 5.43 14.62
C MET A 526 -14.42 4.92 15.33
N SER A 527 -15.14 4.01 14.70
CA SER A 527 -16.43 3.46 15.18
C SER A 527 -17.60 4.46 15.24
N LEU A 528 -17.40 5.72 14.87
CA LEU A 528 -18.46 6.74 14.81
C LEU A 528 -18.91 7.05 13.37
N ALA A 529 -17.97 7.03 12.42
CA ALA A 529 -18.22 7.34 11.02
C ALA A 529 -17.93 6.16 10.09
N ASN A 530 -18.76 5.98 9.07
CA ASN A 530 -18.53 5.07 7.95
C ASN A 530 -17.59 5.73 6.95
N ILE A 531 -16.29 5.45 7.07
CA ILE A 531 -15.29 6.02 6.18
C ILE A 531 -15.32 5.32 4.82
N PRO A 532 -15.48 6.05 3.70
CA PRO A 532 -15.38 5.47 2.36
C PRO A 532 -14.01 4.81 2.13
N PRO A 533 -13.95 3.75 1.30
CA PRO A 533 -12.71 3.01 1.08
C PRO A 533 -11.59 3.87 0.46
N ILE A 534 -11.94 4.96 -0.24
CA ILE A 534 -10.98 5.89 -0.85
C ILE A 534 -11.16 7.27 -0.25
N VAL A 535 -10.12 7.76 0.43
CA VAL A 535 -10.05 9.10 1.01
C VAL A 535 -8.99 9.90 0.26
N VAL A 536 -9.33 11.13 -0.14
CA VAL A 536 -8.36 12.10 -0.65
C VAL A 536 -8.27 13.26 0.32
N LEU A 537 -7.10 13.47 0.91
CA LEU A 537 -6.84 14.59 1.81
C LEU A 537 -6.18 15.72 1.03
N SER A 538 -6.98 16.68 0.57
CA SER A 538 -6.47 17.91 -0.04
C SER A 538 -6.21 18.95 1.05
N ALA A 539 -5.29 18.59 1.95
CA ALA A 539 -4.87 19.38 3.11
C ALA A 539 -3.36 19.24 3.31
N CYS A 540 -2.71 20.17 4.00
CA CYS A 540 -1.26 20.16 4.23
C CYS A 540 -0.83 19.16 5.33
N ASP A 541 0.41 18.64 5.25
CA ASP A 541 1.06 17.82 6.29
C ASP A 541 0.18 16.70 6.86
N THR A 542 -0.57 15.99 5.99
CA THR A 542 -1.47 14.89 6.42
C THR A 542 -0.77 13.54 6.54
N SER A 543 0.43 13.43 5.97
CA SER A 543 1.32 12.27 6.04
C SER A 543 2.81 12.68 6.01
N PRO A 544 3.27 13.55 6.93
CA PRO A 544 4.58 14.18 6.83
C PRO A 544 5.76 13.23 7.05
N ALA A 545 6.82 13.41 6.25
CA ALA A 545 8.02 12.58 6.33
C ALA A 545 8.99 13.01 7.45
N ASP A 546 8.80 14.19 8.04
CA ASP A 546 9.64 14.77 9.10
C ASP A 546 8.96 14.84 10.48
N ARG A 547 7.93 14.01 10.69
CA ARG A 547 7.18 13.88 11.95
C ARG A 547 6.94 12.40 12.28
N ASN A 548 6.32 12.13 13.43
CA ASN A 548 5.88 10.79 13.78
C ASN A 548 4.72 10.33 12.86
N HIS A 549 4.39 9.05 12.91
CA HIS A 549 3.38 8.46 12.01
C HIS A 549 2.00 8.30 12.63
N PHE A 550 1.71 8.97 13.75
CA PHE A 550 0.33 9.16 14.21
C PHE A 550 -0.36 10.26 13.40
N ASN A 551 -0.25 10.18 12.08
CA ASN A 551 -0.71 11.18 11.14
C ASN A 551 -2.17 10.94 10.70
N ALA A 552 -2.74 11.94 10.01
CA ALA A 552 -4.13 11.90 9.56
C ALA A 552 -4.40 10.71 8.62
N ALA A 553 -3.47 10.39 7.71
CA ALA A 553 -3.63 9.28 6.78
C ALA A 553 -3.78 7.93 7.51
N ASN A 554 -2.90 7.64 8.46
CA ASN A 554 -2.97 6.42 9.29
C ASN A 554 -4.26 6.36 10.11
N ALA A 555 -4.72 7.49 10.65
CA ALA A 555 -5.96 7.55 11.39
C ALA A 555 -7.19 7.21 10.51
N PHE A 556 -7.25 7.68 9.25
CA PHE A 556 -8.31 7.27 8.32
C PHE A 556 -8.23 5.79 7.93
N LEU A 557 -7.03 5.21 7.81
CA LEU A 557 -6.87 3.77 7.58
C LEU A 557 -7.41 2.96 8.77
N CYS A 558 -7.11 3.39 10.00
CA CYS A 558 -7.70 2.80 11.21
C CYS A 558 -9.22 2.96 11.28
N ALA A 559 -9.76 4.06 10.74
CA ALA A 559 -11.19 4.33 10.71
C ALA A 559 -11.92 3.60 9.56
N GLY A 560 -11.22 2.85 8.70
CA GLY A 560 -11.83 1.95 7.73
C GLY A 560 -11.47 2.21 6.26
N ALA A 561 -10.76 3.31 5.96
CA ALA A 561 -10.28 3.56 4.61
C ALA A 561 -9.32 2.44 4.15
N LYS A 562 -9.38 2.09 2.86
CA LYS A 562 -8.43 1.15 2.24
C LYS A 562 -7.20 1.87 1.71
N THR A 563 -7.37 3.10 1.27
CA THR A 563 -6.29 3.96 0.81
C THR A 563 -6.59 5.42 1.13
N VAL A 564 -5.53 6.18 1.39
CA VAL A 564 -5.58 7.62 1.58
C VAL A 564 -4.57 8.25 0.64
N LEU A 565 -5.05 9.12 -0.26
CA LEU A 565 -4.16 10.01 -1.00
C LEU A 565 -3.85 11.21 -0.09
N ALA A 566 -2.64 11.23 0.44
CA ALA A 566 -2.22 12.17 1.47
C ALA A 566 -1.07 13.07 0.99
N SER A 567 -0.83 14.15 1.72
CA SER A 567 0.24 15.11 1.47
C SER A 567 1.43 14.88 2.39
N THR A 568 2.62 14.74 1.81
CA THR A 568 3.87 14.61 2.60
C THR A 568 4.32 15.94 3.19
N TYR A 569 4.03 17.07 2.54
CA TYR A 569 4.38 18.41 3.01
C TYR A 569 3.27 19.39 2.59
N PRO A 570 3.36 20.68 2.96
CA PRO A 570 2.37 21.64 2.51
C PRO A 570 2.25 21.68 0.99
N ILE A 571 1.00 21.79 0.54
CA ILE A 571 0.62 21.80 -0.86
C ILE A 571 0.06 23.18 -1.24
N LEU A 572 0.30 23.59 -2.47
CA LEU A 572 -0.25 24.84 -3.00
C LEU A 572 -1.73 24.66 -3.35
N SER A 573 -2.61 25.47 -2.76
CA SER A 573 -4.08 25.31 -2.91
C SER A 573 -4.55 25.33 -4.37
N ARG A 574 -3.98 26.19 -5.21
CA ARG A 574 -4.31 26.22 -6.64
C ARG A 574 -3.92 24.93 -7.36
N ASP A 575 -2.73 24.40 -7.08
CA ASP A 575 -2.25 23.16 -7.70
C ASP A 575 -3.03 21.95 -7.17
N ALA A 576 -3.42 21.98 -5.90
CA ALA A 576 -4.34 21.02 -5.29
C ALA A 576 -5.71 21.03 -5.98
N ALA A 577 -6.31 22.21 -6.20
CA ALA A 577 -7.56 22.36 -6.92
C ALA A 577 -7.46 21.78 -8.34
N ILE A 578 -6.40 22.13 -9.09
CA ILE A 578 -6.16 21.58 -10.44
C ILE A 578 -6.00 20.06 -10.41
N TYR A 579 -5.30 19.51 -9.42
CA TYR A 579 -5.14 18.07 -9.23
C TYR A 579 -6.51 17.39 -9.03
N ILE A 580 -7.36 17.93 -8.16
CA ILE A 580 -8.73 17.43 -7.93
C ILE A 580 -9.60 17.56 -9.19
N GLY A 581 -9.50 18.67 -9.92
CA GLY A 581 -10.16 18.82 -11.22
C GLY A 581 -9.73 17.76 -12.25
N ARG A 582 -8.44 17.39 -12.26
CA ARG A 582 -7.92 16.31 -13.12
C ARG A 582 -8.36 14.93 -12.66
N LEU A 583 -8.43 14.69 -11.35
CA LEU A 583 -9.01 13.48 -10.77
C LEU A 583 -10.47 13.31 -11.24
N TYR A 584 -11.28 14.36 -11.13
CA TYR A 584 -12.65 14.38 -11.64
C TYR A 584 -12.72 14.02 -13.13
N LYS A 585 -11.92 14.67 -13.99
CA LYS A 585 -11.90 14.37 -15.43
C LYS A 585 -11.52 12.91 -15.71
N ARG A 586 -10.57 12.35 -14.95
CA ARG A 586 -10.15 10.96 -15.11
C ARG A 586 -11.26 10.00 -14.70
N LEU A 587 -11.97 10.27 -13.60
CA LEU A 587 -13.16 9.50 -13.20
C LEU A 587 -14.27 9.59 -14.26
N ARG A 588 -14.50 10.78 -14.83
CA ARG A 588 -15.58 11.02 -15.79
C ARG A 588 -15.36 10.40 -17.18
N TYR A 589 -14.12 10.33 -17.65
CA TYR A 589 -13.80 9.91 -19.02
C TYR A 589 -12.95 8.64 -19.10
N TYR A 590 -11.81 8.62 -18.41
CA TYR A 590 -10.88 7.50 -18.51
C TYR A 590 -11.44 6.23 -17.86
N LEU A 591 -12.05 6.35 -16.69
CA LEU A 591 -12.57 5.18 -15.98
C LEU A 591 -13.68 4.45 -16.79
N PRO A 592 -14.71 5.13 -17.33
CA PRO A 592 -15.70 4.50 -18.22
C PRO A 592 -15.10 3.91 -19.48
N GLU A 593 -14.18 4.61 -20.16
CA GLU A 593 -13.52 4.09 -21.35
C GLU A 593 -12.78 2.78 -21.04
N ARG A 594 -12.02 2.77 -19.94
CA ARG A 594 -11.25 1.61 -19.47
C ARG A 594 -12.17 0.43 -19.12
N ILE A 595 -13.19 0.66 -18.31
CA ILE A 595 -14.06 -0.39 -17.77
C ILE A 595 -15.09 -0.89 -18.79
N LEU A 596 -15.79 0.03 -19.47
CA LEU A 596 -16.97 -0.30 -20.28
C LEU A 596 -16.61 -0.48 -21.76
N SER A 597 -15.73 0.36 -22.31
CA SER A 597 -15.35 0.27 -23.73
C SER A 597 -14.25 -0.77 -23.97
N THR A 598 -13.17 -0.75 -23.16
CA THR A 598 -12.07 -1.71 -23.33
C THR A 598 -12.27 -3.01 -22.55
N LYS A 599 -13.28 -3.08 -21.67
CA LYS A 599 -13.60 -4.25 -20.83
C LYS A 599 -12.43 -4.72 -19.97
N LYS A 600 -11.63 -3.78 -19.45
CA LYS A 600 -10.43 -4.07 -18.68
C LYS A 600 -10.56 -3.49 -17.28
N SER A 601 -10.62 -4.38 -16.29
CA SER A 601 -10.51 -4.02 -14.89
C SER A 601 -9.16 -3.38 -14.60
N LEU A 602 -9.12 -2.53 -13.56
CA LEU A 602 -7.89 -1.91 -13.08
C LEU A 602 -7.91 -1.79 -11.56
N ARG A 603 -6.71 -1.67 -11.00
CA ARG A 603 -6.53 -1.37 -9.57
C ARG A 603 -6.51 0.14 -9.35
N TRP A 604 -6.94 0.59 -8.17
CA TRP A 604 -6.91 2.02 -7.82
C TRP A 604 -5.49 2.60 -7.86
N SER A 605 -4.49 1.79 -7.48
CA SER A 605 -3.08 2.17 -7.58
C SER A 605 -2.66 2.57 -9.00
N GLU A 606 -3.06 1.79 -10.01
CA GLU A 606 -2.83 2.08 -11.43
C GLU A 606 -3.55 3.37 -11.85
N PHE A 607 -4.79 3.56 -11.40
CA PHE A 607 -5.59 4.74 -11.71
C PHE A 607 -4.91 6.04 -11.24
N ILE A 608 -4.44 6.08 -9.98
CA ILE A 608 -3.76 7.24 -9.41
C ILE A 608 -2.36 7.44 -9.98
N THR A 609 -1.59 6.37 -10.25
CA THR A 609 -0.30 6.51 -10.91
C THR A 609 -0.44 7.14 -12.29
N GLY A 610 -1.47 6.77 -13.06
CA GLY A 610 -1.77 7.43 -14.34
C GLY A 610 -2.09 8.93 -14.19
N LEU A 611 -2.85 9.31 -13.15
CA LEU A 611 -3.08 10.72 -12.81
C LEU A 611 -1.76 11.45 -12.47
N ASN A 612 -0.94 10.86 -11.60
CA ASN A 612 0.36 11.43 -11.20
C ASN A 612 1.31 11.60 -12.39
N ARG A 613 1.37 10.63 -13.31
CA ARG A 613 2.15 10.75 -14.55
C ARG A 613 1.71 11.95 -15.38
N ARG A 614 0.40 12.10 -15.64
CA ARG A 614 -0.12 13.23 -16.42
C ARG A 614 0.20 14.57 -15.76
N VAL A 615 0.06 14.65 -14.44
CA VAL A 615 0.37 15.88 -13.71
C VAL A 615 1.86 16.18 -13.75
N TYR A 616 2.72 15.18 -13.48
CA TYR A 616 4.16 15.31 -13.52
C TYR A 616 4.68 15.77 -14.89
N PHE A 617 4.23 15.13 -15.98
CA PHE A 617 4.68 15.49 -17.32
C PHE A 617 4.15 16.84 -17.78
N ASP A 618 3.01 17.30 -17.28
CA ASP A 618 2.54 18.66 -17.57
C ASP A 618 3.44 19.73 -16.90
N TYR A 619 3.87 19.49 -15.64
CA TYR A 619 4.90 20.33 -15.02
C TYR A 619 6.23 20.27 -15.76
N PHE A 620 6.64 19.08 -16.17
CA PHE A 620 7.88 18.89 -16.93
C PHE A 620 7.84 19.63 -18.28
N LEU A 621 6.73 19.54 -19.02
CA LEU A 621 6.52 20.29 -20.26
C LEU A 621 6.64 21.80 -20.04
N MET A 622 5.94 22.32 -19.02
CA MET A 622 6.03 23.74 -18.66
C MET A 622 7.46 24.16 -18.31
N TYR A 623 8.20 23.30 -17.60
CA TYR A 623 9.61 23.52 -17.27
C TYR A 623 10.49 23.56 -18.51
N ILE A 624 10.38 22.57 -19.40
CA ILE A 624 11.17 22.48 -20.64
C ILE A 624 10.90 23.68 -21.55
N PHE A 625 9.64 24.04 -21.78
CA PHE A 625 9.28 25.17 -22.63
C PHE A 625 9.85 26.49 -22.11
N ARG A 626 9.84 26.69 -20.78
CA ARG A 626 10.46 27.86 -20.15
C ARG A 626 11.98 27.84 -20.25
N LYS A 627 12.63 26.71 -19.97
CA LYS A 627 14.09 26.58 -19.97
C LYS A 627 14.69 26.78 -21.36
N TYR A 628 14.09 26.14 -22.37
CA TYR A 628 14.55 26.19 -23.75
C TYR A 628 13.88 27.27 -24.60
N LYS A 629 13.01 28.11 -23.98
CA LYS A 629 12.32 29.24 -24.63
C LYS A 629 11.52 28.84 -25.87
N ILE A 630 10.86 27.69 -25.81
CA ILE A 630 9.95 27.22 -26.85
C ILE A 630 8.64 28.01 -26.70
N ASN A 631 8.41 28.98 -27.59
CA ASN A 631 7.28 29.92 -27.49
C ASN A 631 6.07 29.52 -28.34
N ASP A 632 6.13 28.39 -29.04
CA ASP A 632 5.04 27.91 -29.88
C ASP A 632 4.02 27.11 -29.06
N ASN A 633 2.86 27.71 -28.83
CA ASN A 633 1.77 27.07 -28.09
C ASN A 633 1.13 25.90 -28.85
N SER A 634 1.24 25.85 -30.18
CA SER A 634 0.74 24.72 -30.98
C SER A 634 1.55 23.46 -30.71
N ILE A 635 2.89 23.59 -30.68
CA ILE A 635 3.81 22.50 -30.31
C ILE A 635 3.52 22.03 -28.87
N LEU A 636 3.29 22.95 -27.92
CA LEU A 636 2.94 22.58 -26.55
C LEU A 636 1.69 21.70 -26.49
N ILE A 637 0.64 22.10 -27.22
CA ILE A 637 -0.63 21.37 -27.25
C ILE A 637 -0.46 20.01 -27.91
N GLU A 638 0.23 19.95 -29.05
CA GLU A 638 0.49 18.72 -29.80
C GLU A 638 1.32 17.73 -28.97
N LEU A 639 2.45 18.18 -28.42
CA LEU A 639 3.32 17.36 -27.58
C LEU A 639 2.60 16.86 -26.32
N ARG A 640 1.82 17.73 -25.66
CA ARG A 640 0.98 17.33 -24.51
C ARG A 640 0.00 16.21 -24.90
N ASN A 641 -0.64 16.31 -26.07
CA ASN A 641 -1.57 15.28 -26.53
C ASN A 641 -0.86 13.96 -26.79
N HIS A 642 0.28 13.97 -27.51
CA HIS A 642 1.04 12.76 -27.80
C HIS A 642 1.60 12.09 -26.55
N ILE A 643 2.16 12.86 -25.61
CA ILE A 643 2.62 12.34 -24.33
C ILE A 643 1.46 11.72 -23.55
N ASN A 644 0.31 12.41 -23.45
CA ASN A 644 -0.85 11.85 -22.75
C ASN A 644 -1.33 10.51 -23.36
N ILE A 645 -1.23 10.34 -24.68
CA ILE A 645 -1.55 9.07 -25.35
C ILE A 645 -0.52 8.00 -24.97
N ALA A 646 0.78 8.31 -25.00
CA ALA A 646 1.84 7.37 -24.63
C ALA A 646 1.68 6.88 -23.18
N LEU A 647 1.37 7.80 -22.25
CA LEU A 647 1.21 7.48 -20.83
C LEU A 647 0.10 6.44 -20.55
N GLU A 648 -0.99 6.45 -21.32
CA GLU A 648 -2.13 5.55 -21.11
C GLU A 648 -2.05 4.27 -21.94
N ASN A 649 -1.63 4.36 -23.21
CA ASN A 649 -1.65 3.22 -24.13
C ASN A 649 -0.42 2.33 -23.98
N HIS A 650 0.70 2.91 -23.55
CA HIS A 650 2.00 2.26 -23.43
C HIS A 650 2.55 2.45 -22.01
N PRO A 651 1.78 2.10 -20.95
CA PRO A 651 2.15 2.44 -19.57
C PRO A 651 3.43 1.77 -19.11
N HIS A 652 3.96 0.79 -19.85
CA HIS A 652 5.15 0.05 -19.50
C HIS A 652 6.45 0.64 -20.07
N ASP A 653 6.39 1.34 -21.20
CA ASP A 653 7.52 1.87 -21.97
C ASP A 653 7.28 3.32 -22.42
N PHE A 654 6.31 4.01 -21.81
CA PHE A 654 5.87 5.36 -22.19
C PHE A 654 7.00 6.38 -22.31
N LEU A 655 8.09 6.22 -21.56
CA LEU A 655 9.20 7.17 -21.54
C LEU A 655 9.94 7.21 -22.88
N ASP A 656 10.05 6.09 -23.59
CA ASP A 656 10.61 6.08 -24.95
C ASP A 656 9.71 6.84 -25.91
N GLY A 657 8.38 6.71 -25.75
CA GLY A 657 7.42 7.55 -26.46
C GLY A 657 7.59 9.04 -26.16
N VAL A 658 7.79 9.41 -24.89
CA VAL A 658 8.06 10.80 -24.49
C VAL A 658 9.31 11.33 -25.21
N TYR A 659 10.43 10.59 -25.16
CA TYR A 659 11.66 10.99 -25.85
C TYR A 659 11.44 11.16 -27.36
N TYR A 660 10.78 10.19 -27.99
CA TYR A 660 10.46 10.23 -29.41
C TYR A 660 9.66 11.49 -29.80
N PHE A 661 8.63 11.86 -29.01
CA PHE A 661 7.83 13.03 -29.35
C PHE A 661 8.57 14.36 -29.12
N PHE A 662 9.45 14.44 -28.10
CA PHE A 662 10.32 15.61 -27.96
C PHE A 662 11.26 15.76 -29.15
N GLU A 663 11.92 14.68 -29.59
CA GLU A 663 12.89 14.75 -30.71
C GLU A 663 12.24 15.12 -32.05
N ASN A 664 10.98 14.73 -32.28
CA ASN A 664 10.31 14.99 -33.55
C ASN A 664 9.56 16.32 -33.59
N LEU A 665 9.06 16.81 -32.46
CA LEU A 665 8.26 18.04 -32.38
C LEU A 665 9.08 19.23 -31.87
N THR A 666 10.29 19.01 -31.39
CA THR A 666 11.20 20.05 -30.89
C THR A 666 12.64 19.76 -31.33
N ASP A 667 13.55 20.73 -31.22
CA ASP A 667 14.98 20.55 -31.50
C ASP A 667 15.76 19.89 -30.32
N LEU A 668 15.07 19.25 -29.38
CA LEU A 668 15.67 18.67 -28.18
C LEU A 668 15.91 17.16 -28.35
N SER A 669 17.17 16.75 -28.20
CA SER A 669 17.57 15.34 -28.24
C SER A 669 17.11 14.55 -27.01
N LYS A 670 17.00 13.22 -27.15
CA LYS A 670 16.78 12.27 -26.04
C LYS A 670 17.76 12.49 -24.88
N ASN A 671 19.04 12.76 -25.19
CA ASN A 671 20.06 12.99 -24.17
C ASN A 671 19.79 14.27 -23.36
N GLN A 672 19.31 15.34 -24.00
CA GLN A 672 18.94 16.56 -23.28
C GLN A 672 17.73 16.32 -22.38
N ILE A 673 16.66 15.71 -22.89
CA ILE A 673 15.45 15.42 -22.09
C ILE A 673 15.76 14.47 -20.94
N SER A 674 16.57 13.44 -21.20
CA SER A 674 17.04 12.50 -20.17
C SER A 674 17.87 13.20 -19.10
N ASP A 675 18.79 14.10 -19.48
CA ASP A 675 19.58 14.88 -18.52
C ASP A 675 18.68 15.75 -17.63
N GLU A 676 17.67 16.41 -18.21
CA GLU A 676 16.70 17.19 -17.43
C GLU A 676 15.98 16.33 -16.38
N LEU A 677 15.52 15.14 -16.77
CA LEU A 677 14.82 14.20 -15.89
C LEU A 677 15.73 13.55 -14.83
N ASN A 678 17.03 13.38 -15.11
CA ASN A 678 17.98 12.75 -14.18
C ASN A 678 18.67 13.75 -13.25
N ASN A 679 18.81 15.02 -13.64
CA ASN A 679 19.69 15.96 -12.97
C ASN A 679 19.05 17.29 -12.55
N HIS A 680 17.91 17.66 -13.13
CA HIS A 680 17.39 19.03 -12.98
C HIS A 680 15.92 19.12 -12.55
N PHE A 681 15.06 18.24 -13.06
CA PHE A 681 13.64 18.17 -12.77
C PHE A 681 13.33 16.88 -12.00
N LEU A 682 13.63 16.91 -10.70
CA LEU A 682 13.53 15.78 -9.77
C LEU A 682 12.35 15.91 -8.82
N PHE A 683 11.84 17.13 -8.64
CA PHE A 683 10.69 17.43 -7.80
C PHE A 683 9.63 18.21 -8.56
N ALA A 684 8.38 17.78 -8.40
CA ALA A 684 7.17 18.47 -8.85
C ALA A 684 6.14 18.42 -7.72
N GLU A 685 5.23 19.40 -7.69
CA GLU A 685 4.22 19.53 -6.62
C GLU A 685 3.39 18.25 -6.42
N CYS A 686 3.08 17.53 -7.50
CA CYS A 686 2.34 16.27 -7.42
C CYS A 686 3.07 15.15 -6.67
N LEU A 687 4.38 15.24 -6.46
CA LEU A 687 5.11 14.25 -5.65
C LEU A 687 4.78 14.37 -4.16
N ASN A 688 4.20 15.48 -3.71
CA ASN A 688 3.66 15.58 -2.36
C ASN A 688 2.44 14.67 -2.15
N TYR A 689 1.69 14.33 -3.21
CA TYR A 689 0.52 13.46 -3.16
C TYR A 689 0.91 11.98 -3.24
N VAL A 690 0.96 11.33 -2.08
CA VAL A 690 1.40 9.95 -1.91
C VAL A 690 0.22 9.03 -1.56
N GLN A 691 0.24 7.80 -2.08
CA GLN A 691 -0.77 6.80 -1.78
C GLN A 691 -0.39 6.00 -0.53
N ILE A 692 -1.11 6.22 0.57
CA ILE A 692 -0.91 5.52 1.85
C ILE A 692 -1.97 4.43 2.03
N GLY A 693 -1.58 3.26 2.54
CA GLY A 693 -2.47 2.12 2.72
C GLY A 693 -2.33 1.11 1.59
N SER A 694 -3.44 0.49 1.17
CA SER A 694 -3.47 -0.62 0.22
C SER A 694 -4.34 -0.34 -1.02
N PRO A 695 -4.04 0.70 -1.81
CA PRO A 695 -4.77 1.02 -3.06
C PRO A 695 -4.74 -0.13 -4.07
N GLU A 696 -3.69 -0.95 -4.05
CA GLU A 696 -3.58 -2.14 -4.89
C GLU A 696 -4.62 -3.21 -4.56
N LYS A 697 -5.27 -3.17 -3.39
CA LYS A 697 -6.35 -4.10 -3.03
C LYS A 697 -7.73 -3.61 -3.46
N ILE A 698 -7.83 -2.40 -4.00
CA ILE A 698 -9.09 -1.87 -4.55
C ILE A 698 -9.13 -2.20 -6.05
N LEU A 699 -10.04 -3.09 -6.44
CA LEU A 699 -10.24 -3.53 -7.81
C LEU A 699 -11.53 -2.91 -8.36
N ILE A 700 -11.42 -2.17 -9.47
CA ILE A 700 -12.57 -1.69 -10.21
C ILE A 700 -12.82 -2.67 -11.35
N SER A 701 -13.93 -3.40 -11.26
CA SER A 701 -14.22 -4.54 -12.14
C SER A 701 -14.96 -4.12 -13.41
N ALA A 702 -14.54 -4.67 -14.56
CA ALA A 702 -15.36 -4.72 -15.77
C ALA A 702 -16.45 -5.79 -15.63
N GLU A 703 -17.67 -5.48 -16.11
CA GLU A 703 -18.88 -6.30 -15.93
C GLU A 703 -18.74 -7.74 -16.45
N ASP A 704 -17.87 -7.97 -17.44
CA ASP A 704 -17.61 -9.30 -18.02
C ASP A 704 -16.68 -10.18 -17.16
N ILE A 705 -16.14 -9.69 -16.04
CA ILE A 705 -15.57 -10.58 -15.02
C ILE A 705 -16.71 -11.14 -14.17
N GLY A 706 -17.63 -11.85 -14.84
CA GLY A 706 -18.34 -12.94 -14.20
C GLY A 706 -17.27 -13.94 -13.78
N ILE A 707 -16.80 -13.84 -12.54
CA ILE A 707 -16.18 -14.97 -11.87
C ILE A 707 -17.33 -15.93 -11.62
N GLU A 708 -17.76 -16.66 -12.66
CA GLU A 708 -18.60 -17.85 -12.51
C GLU A 708 -17.86 -18.89 -11.68
#